data_AF-A0A6F8ZUJ9-F1
#
_entry.id   AF-A0A6F8ZUJ9-F1
#
_cell.length_a   1.000
_cell.length_b   1.000
_cell.length_c   1.000
_cell.angle_alpha   90.00
_cell.angle_beta   90.00
_cell.angle_gamma   90.00
#
_symmetry.space_group_name_H-M   'P 1'
#
loop_
_entity.id
_entity.type
_entity.pdbx_description
1 polymer ?
#
loop_
_entity_poly.entity_id
_entity_poly.type
_entity_poly.pdbx_seq_one_letter_code
_entity_poly.pdbx_strand_id
1 'polypeptide(L)'
;MDSFMVLHQLRRNGVLEGIRICRKGFPNRIIYAEVKQRYHILKPHAIPDDTFVDSRKATEKLLWSLDVDHNQYKFGQTKVFFKAGLLGLLEEMRDECLAKVLTLLQAVSRGKIMRMELQNMMTRKRLQFYEQENLADAEDRCDLLIKAKIQLEAKVKEMMGRLEYEEEMNACVLAKKRKLEDECAELKKDIDDVEITLAKVEKEKYATENKMKNLIEEMAALDEIILKLTKEKKALQEAHQQTLDNLQAEEDKVNTPSKAKAKLEQQGDDLEGSLEQEKKVCMDLERVKLKQEGDLKLSMQSVMDLENDKQQLEEKLKKKDFEINHTSTKLEDEQALTIQLQKKSSYQGARGGAGSRAKVEKQRGDVARELEELIEWLEEARGATAAQIKMNKKRNSDFRKMRWDLEETMLHHEATATALRKKHTDSVAKLGEQIDSLQRIKQKLEKERGRDQDGGRRISSSRHNCDLLREQYDGEQEAKSELQRANAEVAQWRTKYETDAIQRTEELEEAKKKLVTCLQEAEESVEASNAKCSSLEKIKHRLQTEIEDLVMDLERSNTAAAALDKKQRNFYKEIADLSDQISQGGKTIHELEKIKKGLDMEKSEIQAALEEVEGTLEHEESKTLCIQLERNQIKADIDQKLAEKDEEIDNLCRNHQRALEPMQATLDSECKSRNEAVHLRKKMEGDLNEMEVQLNHANSRAAESQKLLCHLQDLQLELDETLHQNEELKEQTAVTERRNNLVTAEVEKLRALLEQDDRASKLAEHELLESTERNTGLINQKKKLESDLSMLSTELDEASHECHNAEEKAKKAIIDAAMMAEELKKEQDTSSHLEMM
;
A
#
# COMPACT_ATOMS: atom_id res chain seq x y z
N MET A 1 -69.86 40.10 64.09
CA MET A 1 -71.32 40.15 63.82
C MET A 1 -72.02 40.55 65.10
N ASP A 2 -73.07 41.37 65.03
CA ASP A 2 -73.92 41.62 66.20
C ASP A 2 -74.76 40.37 66.50
N SER A 3 -74.54 39.80 67.69
CA SER A 3 -75.22 38.60 68.17
C SER A 3 -76.73 38.80 68.28
N PHE A 4 -77.18 39.99 68.70
CA PHE A 4 -78.61 40.26 68.89
C PHE A 4 -79.35 40.34 67.56
N MET A 5 -78.78 41.06 66.58
CA MET A 5 -79.34 41.12 65.23
C MET A 5 -79.39 39.74 64.56
N VAL A 6 -78.34 38.91 64.69
CA VAL A 6 -78.34 37.54 64.15
C VAL A 6 -79.39 36.65 64.85
N LEU A 7 -79.51 36.71 66.17
CA LEU A 7 -80.55 35.98 66.91
C LEU A 7 -81.96 36.39 66.50
N HIS A 8 -82.21 37.69 66.27
CA HIS A 8 -83.49 38.19 65.80
C HIS A 8 -83.79 37.72 64.37
N GLN A 9 -82.81 37.77 63.46
CA GLN A 9 -82.93 37.25 62.09
C GLN A 9 -83.23 35.75 62.06
N LEU A 10 -82.48 34.92 62.82
CA LEU A 10 -82.69 33.47 62.88
C LEU A 10 -84.07 33.09 63.44
N ARG A 11 -84.61 33.88 64.39
CA ARG A 11 -85.97 33.70 64.90
C ARG A 11 -87.03 34.11 63.87
N ARG A 12 -86.94 35.30 63.26
CA ARG A 12 -87.92 35.76 62.24
C ARG A 12 -87.93 34.88 61.00
N ASN A 13 -86.77 34.40 60.56
CA ASN A 13 -86.66 33.47 59.42
C ASN A 13 -87.05 32.02 59.78
N GLY A 14 -87.48 31.74 61.02
CA GLY A 14 -87.93 30.42 61.44
C GLY A 14 -86.85 29.32 61.36
N VAL A 15 -85.56 29.67 61.36
CA VAL A 15 -84.47 28.72 61.07
C VAL A 15 -84.43 27.56 62.06
N LEU A 16 -84.73 27.83 63.33
CA LEU A 16 -84.86 26.79 64.36
C LEU A 16 -86.02 25.82 64.08
N GLU A 17 -87.10 26.29 63.46
CA GLU A 17 -88.22 25.44 63.03
C GLU A 17 -87.84 24.62 61.79
N GLY A 18 -87.18 25.25 60.80
CA GLY A 18 -86.64 24.55 59.63
C GLY A 18 -85.70 23.40 60.02
N ILE A 19 -84.75 23.66 60.92
CA ILE A 19 -83.86 22.63 61.48
C ILE A 19 -84.66 21.57 62.24
N ARG A 20 -85.69 21.94 63.00
CA ARG A 20 -86.55 20.99 63.73
C ARG A 20 -87.35 20.09 62.77
N ILE A 21 -87.86 20.64 61.67
CA ILE A 21 -88.55 19.90 60.60
C ILE A 21 -87.58 18.94 59.92
N CYS A 22 -86.35 19.37 59.59
CA CYS A 22 -85.34 18.48 59.00
C CYS A 22 -84.87 17.37 59.97
N ARG A 23 -84.83 17.63 61.29
CA ARG A 23 -84.44 16.64 62.30
C ARG A 23 -85.56 15.66 62.69
N LYS A 24 -86.82 16.11 62.75
CA LYS A 24 -87.98 15.26 63.10
C LYS A 24 -88.64 14.61 61.89
N GLY A 25 -88.58 15.26 60.74
CA GLY A 25 -89.17 14.83 59.48
C GLY A 25 -88.23 14.05 58.58
N PHE A 26 -88.64 13.93 57.32
CA PHE A 26 -87.98 13.12 56.29
C PHE A 26 -87.79 14.02 55.05
N PRO A 27 -86.66 14.76 54.96
CA PRO A 27 -86.46 15.76 53.92
C PRO A 27 -86.26 15.15 52.53
N ASN A 28 -85.66 13.96 52.44
CA ASN A 28 -85.34 13.30 51.17
C ASN A 28 -86.55 12.51 50.66
N ARG A 29 -86.85 12.55 49.35
CA ARG A 29 -88.05 11.93 48.76
C ARG A 29 -87.73 11.32 47.39
N ILE A 30 -87.88 10.01 47.23
CA ILE A 30 -87.50 9.29 45.99
C ILE A 30 -88.66 8.41 45.52
N ILE A 31 -88.86 8.30 44.20
CA ILE A 31 -89.89 7.46 43.60
C ILE A 31 -89.50 5.99 43.72
N TYR A 32 -90.46 5.12 44.03
CA TYR A 32 -90.24 3.68 44.21
C TYR A 32 -89.45 3.01 43.07
N ALA A 33 -89.72 3.36 41.81
CA ALA A 33 -89.01 2.81 40.66
C ALA A 33 -87.50 3.16 40.66
N GLU A 34 -87.15 4.38 41.07
CA GLU A 34 -85.76 4.84 41.17
C GLU A 34 -85.05 4.17 42.35
N VAL A 35 -85.69 4.06 43.52
CA VAL A 35 -85.11 3.31 44.68
C VAL A 35 -84.85 1.85 44.30
N LYS A 36 -85.81 1.20 43.62
CA LYS A 36 -85.66 -0.16 43.08
C LYS A 36 -84.45 -0.24 42.14
N GLN A 37 -84.42 0.55 41.07
CA GLN A 37 -83.36 0.48 40.06
C GLN A 37 -81.97 0.81 40.62
N ARG A 38 -81.89 1.81 41.50
CA ARG A 38 -80.62 2.36 42.00
C ARG A 38 -79.96 1.46 43.03
N TYR A 39 -80.73 0.93 43.98
CA TYR A 39 -80.21 0.18 45.14
C TYR A 39 -80.38 -1.34 45.06
N HIS A 40 -81.05 -1.89 44.04
CA HIS A 40 -81.18 -3.35 43.87
C HIS A 40 -79.82 -4.06 43.80
N ILE A 41 -78.76 -3.41 43.28
CA ILE A 41 -77.39 -3.94 43.29
C ILE A 41 -76.84 -4.25 44.70
N LEU A 42 -77.35 -3.60 45.74
CA LEU A 42 -76.93 -3.85 47.13
C LEU A 42 -77.29 -5.26 47.61
N LYS A 43 -78.50 -5.73 47.26
CA LYS A 43 -79.00 -7.08 47.55
C LYS A 43 -79.91 -7.55 46.38
N PRO A 44 -79.33 -8.05 45.27
CA PRO A 44 -80.10 -8.44 44.09
C PRO A 44 -81.18 -9.47 44.40
N HIS A 45 -80.80 -10.52 45.14
CA HIS A 45 -81.66 -11.63 45.60
C HIS A 45 -82.92 -11.21 46.40
N ALA A 46 -83.04 -9.94 46.85
CA ALA A 46 -84.23 -9.46 47.55
C ALA A 46 -85.46 -9.29 46.62
N ILE A 47 -85.23 -9.21 45.30
CA ILE A 47 -86.26 -9.07 44.27
C ILE A 47 -86.04 -10.20 43.25
N PRO A 48 -87.02 -11.09 43.01
CA PRO A 48 -86.91 -12.10 41.96
C PRO A 48 -86.83 -11.46 40.57
N ASP A 49 -85.84 -11.87 39.77
CA ASP A 49 -85.60 -11.30 38.44
C ASP A 49 -86.70 -11.72 37.42
N ASP A 50 -87.19 -12.97 37.51
CA ASP A 50 -88.15 -13.57 36.57
C ASP A 50 -89.62 -13.14 36.78
N THR A 51 -89.91 -12.16 37.66
CA THR A 51 -91.30 -11.77 37.93
C THR A 51 -91.47 -10.26 38.11
N PHE A 52 -92.47 -9.68 37.45
CA PHE A 52 -92.81 -8.27 37.64
C PHE A 52 -93.32 -8.02 39.06
N VAL A 53 -92.42 -7.54 39.93
CA VAL A 53 -92.79 -7.03 41.27
C VAL A 53 -93.01 -5.53 41.18
N ASP A 54 -94.21 -5.09 41.56
CA ASP A 54 -94.59 -3.69 41.80
C ASP A 54 -93.48 -2.95 42.55
N SER A 55 -93.04 -1.81 41.99
CA SER A 55 -91.95 -1.00 42.49
C SER A 55 -92.09 -0.64 43.98
N ARG A 56 -93.31 -0.46 44.47
CA ARG A 56 -93.55 -0.22 45.90
C ARG A 56 -93.18 -1.45 46.74
N LYS A 57 -93.79 -2.61 46.46
CA LYS A 57 -93.50 -3.88 47.15
C LYS A 57 -92.04 -4.32 47.00
N ALA A 58 -91.43 -4.06 45.83
CA ALA A 58 -90.02 -4.32 45.58
C ALA A 58 -89.11 -3.45 46.45
N THR A 59 -89.45 -2.17 46.61
CA THR A 59 -88.70 -1.25 47.50
C THR A 59 -88.91 -1.57 48.97
N GLU A 60 -90.14 -1.95 49.37
CA GLU A 60 -90.44 -2.42 50.73
C GLU A 60 -89.59 -3.66 51.07
N LYS A 61 -89.55 -4.67 50.18
CA LYS A 61 -88.67 -5.84 50.32
C LYS A 61 -87.19 -5.47 50.32
N LEU A 62 -86.74 -4.56 49.45
CA LEU A 62 -85.34 -4.15 49.35
C LEU A 62 -84.87 -3.44 50.61
N LEU A 63 -85.57 -2.42 51.10
CA LEU A 63 -85.21 -1.70 52.32
C LEU A 63 -85.31 -2.58 53.57
N TRP A 64 -86.27 -3.51 53.62
CA TRP A 64 -86.33 -4.53 54.67
C TRP A 64 -85.13 -5.47 54.61
N SER A 65 -84.77 -5.95 53.43
CA SER A 65 -83.60 -6.81 53.24
C SER A 65 -82.28 -6.11 53.56
N LEU A 66 -82.20 -4.78 53.45
CA LEU A 66 -81.01 -3.99 53.75
C LEU A 66 -80.84 -3.68 55.24
N ASP A 67 -81.70 -4.23 56.11
CA ASP A 67 -81.66 -4.08 57.57
C ASP A 67 -81.67 -2.61 58.05
N VAL A 68 -82.27 -1.72 57.24
CA VAL A 68 -82.38 -0.30 57.55
C VAL A 68 -83.43 -0.07 58.65
N ASP A 69 -83.07 0.72 59.66
CA ASP A 69 -83.98 1.12 60.74
C ASP A 69 -85.24 1.81 60.17
N HIS A 70 -86.41 1.25 60.53
CA HIS A 70 -87.72 1.72 60.09
C HIS A 70 -88.05 3.14 60.59
N ASN A 71 -87.32 3.65 61.59
CA ASN A 71 -87.43 5.05 62.01
C ASN A 71 -86.70 6.03 61.07
N GLN A 72 -85.87 5.55 60.13
CA GLN A 72 -85.09 6.40 59.22
C GLN A 72 -85.73 6.59 57.85
N TYR A 73 -86.78 5.83 57.51
CA TYR A 73 -87.59 6.03 56.31
C TYR A 73 -89.09 5.92 56.59
N LYS A 74 -89.92 6.39 55.66
CA LYS A 74 -91.37 6.21 55.65
C LYS A 74 -91.89 5.96 54.24
N PHE A 75 -92.81 5.03 54.11
CA PHE A 75 -93.53 4.75 52.85
C PHE A 75 -94.69 5.73 52.67
N GLY A 76 -94.70 6.47 51.56
CA GLY A 76 -95.86 7.21 51.09
C GLY A 76 -96.68 6.40 50.08
N GLN A 77 -97.61 7.06 49.38
CA GLN A 77 -98.37 6.43 48.31
C GLN A 77 -97.53 6.19 47.05
N THR A 78 -96.70 7.17 46.65
CA THR A 78 -95.93 7.16 45.39
C THR A 78 -94.41 7.29 45.56
N LYS A 79 -93.94 7.62 46.76
CA LYS A 79 -92.53 7.89 47.08
C LYS A 79 -92.14 7.33 48.45
N VAL A 80 -90.87 6.98 48.61
CA VAL A 80 -90.23 6.75 49.92
C VAL A 80 -89.65 8.07 50.41
N PHE A 81 -89.80 8.32 51.70
CA PHE A 81 -89.29 9.49 52.40
C PHE A 81 -88.16 9.04 53.32
N PHE A 82 -86.95 9.61 53.20
CA PHE A 82 -85.79 9.25 54.01
C PHE A 82 -85.38 10.42 54.92
N LYS A 83 -84.83 10.10 56.10
CA LYS A 83 -84.13 11.08 56.95
C LYS A 83 -82.87 11.60 56.25
N ALA A 84 -82.36 12.73 56.73
CA ALA A 84 -81.02 13.19 56.36
C ALA A 84 -79.96 12.14 56.78
N GLY A 85 -78.89 12.01 55.99
CA GLY A 85 -77.81 11.03 56.23
C GLY A 85 -78.04 9.67 55.57
N LEU A 86 -79.19 9.02 55.79
CA LEU A 86 -79.45 7.64 55.32
C LEU A 86 -79.25 7.46 53.80
N LEU A 87 -79.62 8.46 53.00
CA LEU A 87 -79.43 8.37 51.54
C LEU A 87 -77.94 8.35 51.15
N GLY A 88 -77.08 9.06 51.89
CA GLY A 88 -75.63 9.04 51.67
C GLY A 88 -75.05 7.66 51.96
N LEU A 89 -75.44 7.04 53.08
CA LEU A 89 -75.04 5.67 53.43
C LEU A 89 -75.45 4.66 52.34
N LEU A 90 -76.65 4.79 51.77
CA LEU A 90 -77.12 3.92 50.68
C LEU A 90 -76.35 4.14 49.36
N GLU A 91 -75.85 5.36 49.07
CA GLU A 91 -74.93 5.58 47.95
C GLU A 91 -73.54 5.02 48.24
N GLU A 92 -72.97 5.22 49.44
CA GLU A 92 -71.65 4.69 49.81
C GLU A 92 -71.61 3.16 49.68
N MET A 93 -72.60 2.46 50.23
CA MET A 93 -72.75 1.01 50.07
C MET A 93 -72.89 0.58 48.60
N ARG A 94 -73.50 1.43 47.76
CA ARG A 94 -73.76 1.15 46.34
C ARG A 94 -72.49 1.34 45.52
N ASP A 95 -71.73 2.38 45.81
CA ASP A 95 -70.46 2.67 45.16
C ASP A 95 -69.40 1.62 45.53
N GLU A 96 -69.39 1.08 46.76
CA GLU A 96 -68.56 -0.08 47.13
C GLU A 96 -68.91 -1.34 46.31
N CYS A 97 -70.20 -1.58 46.04
CA CYS A 97 -70.64 -2.71 45.22
C CYS A 97 -70.29 -2.49 43.75
N LEU A 98 -70.53 -1.29 43.21
CA LEU A 98 -70.19 -0.91 41.85
C LEU A 98 -68.68 -0.93 41.61
N ALA A 99 -67.86 -0.48 42.56
CA ALA A 99 -66.40 -0.47 42.44
C ALA A 99 -65.83 -1.87 42.15
N LYS A 100 -66.36 -2.92 42.79
CA LYS A 100 -65.96 -4.31 42.54
C LYS A 100 -66.27 -4.75 41.10
N VAL A 101 -67.44 -4.40 40.58
CA VAL A 101 -67.84 -4.76 39.20
C VAL A 101 -67.07 -3.92 38.16
N LEU A 102 -66.94 -2.61 38.40
CA LEU A 102 -66.26 -1.68 37.49
C LEU A 102 -64.75 -1.96 37.41
N THR A 103 -64.08 -2.29 38.51
CA THR A 103 -62.65 -2.66 38.50
C THR A 103 -62.41 -3.94 37.71
N LEU A 104 -63.27 -4.96 37.86
CA LEU A 104 -63.21 -6.18 37.05
C LEU A 104 -63.44 -5.88 35.56
N LEU A 105 -64.47 -5.11 35.22
CA LEU A 105 -64.77 -4.72 33.83
C LEU A 105 -63.63 -3.92 33.19
N GLN A 106 -63.05 -2.97 33.93
CA GLN A 106 -61.88 -2.20 33.49
C GLN A 106 -60.65 -3.10 33.29
N ALA A 107 -60.39 -4.04 34.21
CA ALA A 107 -59.27 -4.98 34.09
C ALA A 107 -59.41 -5.89 32.87
N VAL A 108 -60.59 -6.45 32.63
CA VAL A 108 -60.89 -7.28 31.44
C VAL A 108 -60.74 -6.47 30.16
N SER A 109 -61.28 -5.25 30.12
CA SER A 109 -61.25 -4.38 28.94
C SER A 109 -59.82 -3.94 28.59
N ARG A 110 -59.06 -3.44 29.58
CA ARG A 110 -57.63 -3.10 29.42
C ARG A 110 -56.82 -4.32 28.99
N GLY A 111 -57.06 -5.48 29.61
CA GLY A 111 -56.39 -6.73 29.24
C GLY A 111 -56.70 -7.20 27.82
N LYS A 112 -57.92 -6.99 27.31
CA LYS A 112 -58.28 -7.31 25.92
C LYS A 112 -57.59 -6.37 24.93
N ILE A 113 -57.64 -5.06 25.17
CA ILE A 113 -56.98 -4.04 24.33
C ILE A 113 -55.47 -4.32 24.26
N MET A 114 -54.82 -4.47 25.41
CA MET A 114 -53.38 -4.70 25.49
C MET A 114 -52.94 -6.00 24.78
N ARG A 115 -53.75 -7.08 24.83
CA ARG A 115 -53.45 -8.31 24.09
C ARG A 115 -53.56 -8.14 22.57
N MET A 116 -54.56 -7.38 22.09
CA MET A 116 -54.72 -7.10 20.67
C MET A 116 -53.59 -6.21 20.14
N GLU A 117 -53.22 -5.15 20.88
CA GLU A 117 -52.10 -4.28 20.55
C GLU A 117 -50.77 -5.04 20.57
N LEU A 118 -50.54 -5.90 21.58
CA LEU A 118 -49.35 -6.73 21.67
C LEU A 118 -49.26 -7.72 20.51
N GLN A 119 -50.37 -8.34 20.09
CA GLN A 119 -50.39 -9.26 18.95
C GLN A 119 -50.04 -8.53 17.64
N ASN A 120 -50.59 -7.34 17.40
CA ASN A 120 -50.27 -6.50 16.25
C ASN A 120 -48.79 -6.06 16.27
N MET A 121 -48.29 -5.62 17.42
CA MET A 121 -46.88 -5.22 17.60
C MET A 121 -45.92 -6.40 17.41
N MET A 122 -46.23 -7.58 17.95
CA MET A 122 -45.47 -8.82 17.75
C MET A 122 -45.41 -9.24 16.29
N THR A 123 -46.51 -9.08 15.55
CA THR A 123 -46.59 -9.49 14.13
C THR A 123 -45.77 -8.54 13.26
N ARG A 124 -45.90 -7.22 13.48
CA ARG A 124 -45.04 -6.20 12.83
C ARG A 124 -43.56 -6.41 13.13
N LYS A 125 -43.20 -6.63 14.41
CA LYS A 125 -41.81 -6.89 14.81
C LYS A 125 -41.23 -8.18 14.22
N ARG A 126 -42.03 -9.25 14.05
CA ARG A 126 -41.55 -10.50 13.42
C ARG A 126 -41.23 -10.32 11.95
N LEU A 127 -42.09 -9.62 11.20
CA LEU A 127 -41.84 -9.31 9.79
C LEU A 127 -40.63 -8.39 9.63
N GLN A 128 -40.58 -7.31 10.41
CA GLN A 128 -39.43 -6.39 10.43
C GLN A 128 -38.12 -7.10 10.82
N PHE A 129 -38.15 -8.02 11.78
CA PHE A 129 -36.98 -8.80 12.18
C PHE A 129 -36.51 -9.70 11.03
N TYR A 130 -37.41 -10.44 10.37
CA TYR A 130 -37.06 -11.30 9.24
C TYR A 130 -36.49 -10.52 8.04
N GLU A 131 -37.07 -9.36 7.72
CA GLU A 131 -36.55 -8.46 6.67
C GLU A 131 -35.18 -7.88 7.05
N GLN A 132 -34.96 -7.52 8.32
CA GLN A 132 -33.68 -7.02 8.80
C GLN A 132 -32.59 -8.11 8.87
N GLU A 133 -32.95 -9.33 9.25
CA GLU A 133 -32.05 -10.50 9.31
C GLU A 133 -31.56 -10.87 7.89
N ASN A 134 -32.48 -10.96 6.91
CA ASN A 134 -32.11 -11.19 5.51
C ASN A 134 -31.25 -10.06 4.91
N LEU A 135 -31.52 -8.80 5.27
CA LEU A 135 -30.71 -7.66 4.82
C LEU A 135 -29.31 -7.69 5.45
N ALA A 136 -29.22 -7.95 6.75
CA ALA A 136 -27.94 -8.06 7.46
C ALA A 136 -27.08 -9.22 6.94
N ASP A 137 -27.68 -10.40 6.71
CA ASP A 137 -26.99 -11.55 6.11
C ASP A 137 -26.43 -11.24 4.71
N ALA A 138 -27.12 -10.40 3.92
CA ALA A 138 -26.66 -9.97 2.61
C ALA A 138 -25.56 -8.87 2.70
N GLU A 139 -25.72 -7.91 3.61
CA GLU A 139 -24.73 -6.88 3.89
C GLU A 139 -23.42 -7.50 4.42
N ASP A 140 -23.47 -8.44 5.36
CA ASP A 140 -22.30 -9.18 5.87
C ASP A 140 -21.57 -9.98 4.77
N ARG A 141 -22.31 -10.54 3.79
CA ARG A 141 -21.71 -11.21 2.62
C ARG A 141 -20.98 -10.24 1.70
N CYS A 142 -21.61 -9.10 1.36
CA CYS A 142 -20.94 -8.04 0.62
C CYS A 142 -19.65 -7.60 1.36
N ASP A 143 -19.73 -7.42 2.68
CA ASP A 143 -18.62 -7.01 3.53
C ASP A 143 -17.46 -8.04 3.56
N LEU A 144 -17.75 -9.34 3.44
CA LEU A 144 -16.75 -10.40 3.29
C LEU A 144 -16.15 -10.43 1.89
N LEU A 145 -16.96 -10.27 0.85
CA LEU A 145 -16.52 -10.22 -0.55
C LEU A 145 -15.65 -8.98 -0.83
N ILE A 146 -15.99 -7.82 -0.28
CA ILE A 146 -15.17 -6.59 -0.32
C ILE A 146 -13.80 -6.82 0.33
N LYS A 147 -13.75 -7.49 1.49
CA LYS A 147 -12.48 -7.85 2.14
C LYS A 147 -11.65 -8.81 1.28
N ALA A 148 -12.28 -9.79 0.63
CA ALA A 148 -11.61 -10.71 -0.29
C ALA A 148 -11.08 -9.99 -1.55
N LYS A 149 -11.89 -9.11 -2.16
CA LYS A 149 -11.52 -8.25 -3.28
C LYS A 149 -10.26 -7.43 -2.96
N ILE A 150 -10.26 -6.69 -1.85
CA ILE A 150 -9.11 -5.87 -1.42
C ILE A 150 -7.84 -6.72 -1.24
N GLN A 151 -7.96 -7.93 -0.68
CA GLN A 151 -6.81 -8.84 -0.54
C GLN A 151 -6.28 -9.35 -1.89
N LEU A 152 -7.16 -9.65 -2.84
CA LEU A 152 -6.78 -10.09 -4.18
C LEU A 152 -6.17 -8.94 -4.99
N GLU A 153 -6.76 -7.74 -4.97
CA GLU A 153 -6.17 -6.52 -5.58
C GLU A 153 -4.77 -6.22 -5.05
N ALA A 154 -4.56 -6.36 -3.74
CA ALA A 154 -3.26 -6.17 -3.11
C ALA A 154 -2.22 -7.20 -3.63
N LYS A 155 -2.63 -8.48 -3.74
CA LYS A 155 -1.78 -9.53 -4.33
C LYS A 155 -1.48 -9.28 -5.82
N VAL A 156 -2.45 -8.86 -6.63
CA VAL A 156 -2.21 -8.51 -8.04
C VAL A 156 -1.16 -7.39 -8.13
N LYS A 157 -1.25 -6.35 -7.30
CA LYS A 157 -0.25 -5.27 -7.23
C LYS A 157 1.14 -5.76 -6.80
N GLU A 158 1.21 -6.64 -5.81
CA GLU A 158 2.48 -7.28 -5.40
C GLU A 158 3.12 -8.07 -6.54
N MET A 159 2.33 -8.90 -7.23
CA MET A 159 2.82 -9.72 -8.35
C MET A 159 3.23 -8.87 -9.56
N MET A 160 2.55 -7.75 -9.84
CA MET A 160 2.98 -6.78 -10.85
C MET A 160 4.32 -6.13 -10.48
N GLY A 161 4.49 -5.63 -9.26
CA GLY A 161 5.76 -5.02 -8.83
C GLY A 161 6.93 -6.01 -8.83
N ARG A 162 6.68 -7.29 -8.52
CA ARG A 162 7.68 -8.37 -8.67
C ARG A 162 8.00 -8.66 -10.13
N LEU A 163 7.01 -8.69 -11.02
CA LEU A 163 7.21 -8.87 -12.46
C LEU A 163 8.08 -7.75 -13.05
N GLU A 164 7.75 -6.49 -12.73
CA GLU A 164 8.50 -5.30 -13.14
C GLU A 164 9.97 -5.37 -12.68
N TYR A 165 10.22 -5.76 -11.43
CA TYR A 165 11.58 -5.94 -10.91
C TYR A 165 12.39 -7.01 -11.68
N GLU A 166 11.79 -8.15 -12.00
CA GLU A 166 12.46 -9.21 -12.77
C GLU A 166 12.68 -8.79 -14.24
N GLU A 167 11.77 -8.00 -14.83
CA GLU A 167 11.95 -7.39 -16.15
C GLU A 167 13.11 -6.37 -16.19
N GLU A 168 13.19 -5.47 -15.21
CA GLU A 168 14.27 -4.50 -15.06
C GLU A 168 15.63 -5.20 -14.87
N MET A 169 15.66 -6.23 -14.02
CA MET A 169 16.88 -7.02 -13.78
C MET A 169 17.32 -7.76 -15.05
N ASN A 170 16.39 -8.37 -15.78
CA ASN A 170 16.67 -9.03 -17.04
C ASN A 170 17.18 -8.05 -18.11
N ALA A 171 16.55 -6.87 -18.23
CA ALA A 171 17.02 -5.80 -19.12
C ALA A 171 18.45 -5.33 -18.77
N CYS A 172 18.77 -5.21 -17.47
CA CYS A 172 20.11 -4.86 -17.00
C CYS A 172 21.16 -5.93 -17.35
N VAL A 173 20.87 -7.21 -17.09
CA VAL A 173 21.77 -8.33 -17.44
C VAL A 173 21.95 -8.44 -18.96
N LEU A 174 20.89 -8.27 -19.74
CA LEU A 174 20.94 -8.30 -21.20
C LEU A 174 21.75 -7.13 -21.77
N ALA A 175 21.61 -5.92 -21.21
CA ALA A 175 22.46 -4.78 -21.57
C ALA A 175 23.93 -4.99 -21.20
N LYS A 176 24.23 -5.60 -20.04
CA LYS A 176 25.61 -5.97 -19.67
C LYS A 176 26.18 -7.04 -20.60
N LYS A 177 25.39 -8.07 -20.96
CA LYS A 177 25.79 -9.14 -21.88
C LYS A 177 26.20 -8.56 -23.25
N ARG A 178 25.43 -7.63 -23.81
CA ARG A 178 25.77 -6.95 -25.07
C ARG A 178 27.11 -6.22 -25.01
N LYS A 179 27.36 -5.46 -23.93
CA LYS A 179 28.66 -4.77 -23.75
C LYS A 179 29.84 -5.74 -23.73
N LEU A 180 29.71 -6.86 -23.01
CA LEU A 180 30.74 -7.90 -22.98
C LEU A 180 30.92 -8.55 -24.36
N GLU A 181 29.84 -8.74 -25.14
CA GLU A 181 29.89 -9.23 -26.52
C GLU A 181 30.63 -8.24 -27.45
N ASP A 182 30.39 -6.94 -27.29
CA ASP A 182 31.08 -5.87 -28.03
C ASP A 182 32.58 -5.81 -27.66
N GLU A 183 32.93 -5.82 -26.37
CA GLU A 183 34.32 -5.91 -25.86
C GLU A 183 35.05 -7.17 -26.39
N CYS A 184 34.35 -8.31 -26.43
CA CYS A 184 34.86 -9.55 -27.03
C CYS A 184 35.07 -9.45 -28.56
N ALA A 185 34.32 -8.61 -29.26
CA ALA A 185 34.49 -8.38 -30.70
C ALA A 185 35.68 -7.45 -30.97
N GLU A 186 35.88 -6.41 -30.14
CA GLU A 186 37.02 -5.50 -30.22
C GLU A 186 38.34 -6.24 -29.96
N LEU A 187 38.41 -7.05 -28.89
CA LEU A 187 39.61 -7.87 -28.59
C LEU A 187 39.95 -8.90 -29.68
N LYS A 188 38.95 -9.44 -30.39
CA LYS A 188 39.21 -10.33 -31.55
C LYS A 188 39.89 -9.58 -32.69
N LYS A 189 39.41 -8.37 -32.98
CA LYS A 189 40.05 -7.51 -33.99
C LYS A 189 41.47 -7.11 -33.56
N ASP A 190 41.70 -6.82 -32.27
CA ASP A 190 43.05 -6.54 -31.77
C ASP A 190 43.98 -7.76 -31.87
N ILE A 191 43.46 -8.99 -31.74
CA ILE A 191 44.19 -10.22 -32.07
C ILE A 191 44.53 -10.28 -33.56
N ASP A 192 43.56 -10.06 -34.46
CA ASP A 192 43.81 -10.06 -35.91
C ASP A 192 44.88 -9.02 -36.30
N ASP A 193 44.79 -7.81 -35.74
CA ASP A 193 45.77 -6.73 -35.93
C ASP A 193 47.16 -7.13 -35.37
N VAL A 194 47.23 -7.77 -34.19
CA VAL A 194 48.49 -8.31 -33.63
C VAL A 194 49.06 -9.44 -34.50
N GLU A 195 48.25 -10.39 -34.95
CA GLU A 195 48.66 -11.51 -35.82
C GLU A 195 49.25 -11.00 -37.16
N ILE A 196 48.63 -9.97 -37.75
CA ILE A 196 49.18 -9.29 -38.95
C ILE A 196 50.53 -8.63 -38.65
N THR A 197 50.73 -8.03 -37.46
CA THR A 197 52.04 -7.46 -37.09
C THR A 197 53.09 -8.54 -36.78
N LEU A 198 52.70 -9.63 -36.12
CA LEU A 198 53.57 -10.77 -35.82
C LEU A 198 54.12 -11.36 -37.13
N ALA A 199 53.24 -11.67 -38.09
CA ALA A 199 53.64 -12.23 -39.39
C ALA A 199 54.56 -11.31 -40.21
N LYS A 200 54.48 -9.98 -40.03
CA LYS A 200 55.43 -9.02 -40.62
C LYS A 200 56.80 -9.10 -39.95
N VAL A 201 56.84 -9.06 -38.61
CA VAL A 201 58.08 -9.15 -37.82
C VAL A 201 58.77 -10.50 -38.05
N GLU A 202 58.03 -11.60 -38.12
CA GLU A 202 58.57 -12.94 -38.45
C GLU A 202 59.16 -12.99 -39.87
N LYS A 203 58.53 -12.34 -40.85
CA LYS A 203 59.05 -12.26 -42.21
C LYS A 203 60.32 -11.38 -42.29
N GLU A 204 60.37 -10.29 -41.55
CA GLU A 204 61.56 -9.43 -41.43
C GLU A 204 62.69 -10.18 -40.71
N LYS A 205 62.39 -10.90 -39.63
CA LYS A 205 63.30 -11.82 -38.92
C LYS A 205 63.88 -12.87 -39.87
N TYR A 206 63.05 -13.58 -40.62
CA TYR A 206 63.53 -14.58 -41.58
C TYR A 206 64.39 -13.93 -42.68
N ALA A 207 64.10 -12.70 -43.09
CA ALA A 207 64.94 -11.97 -44.04
C ALA A 207 66.29 -11.53 -43.45
N THR A 208 66.38 -11.14 -42.18
CA THR A 208 67.66 -10.83 -41.52
C THR A 208 68.47 -12.10 -41.23
N GLU A 209 67.83 -13.18 -40.77
CA GLU A 209 68.47 -14.50 -40.58
C GLU A 209 69.14 -15.01 -41.88
N ASN A 210 68.45 -14.93 -43.01
CA ASN A 210 69.02 -15.35 -44.30
C ASN A 210 70.16 -14.44 -44.77
N LYS A 211 70.07 -13.12 -44.58
CA LYS A 211 71.18 -12.20 -44.89
C LYS A 211 72.40 -12.49 -44.02
N MET A 212 72.20 -12.63 -42.71
CA MET A 212 73.26 -12.97 -41.75
C MET A 212 73.92 -14.30 -42.11
N LYS A 213 73.13 -15.32 -42.45
CA LYS A 213 73.63 -16.64 -42.87
C LYS A 213 74.48 -16.56 -44.14
N ASN A 214 74.04 -15.82 -45.16
CA ASN A 214 74.82 -15.62 -46.38
C ASN A 214 76.15 -14.91 -46.10
N LEU A 215 76.14 -13.85 -45.28
CA LEU A 215 77.36 -13.12 -44.91
C LEU A 215 78.32 -13.98 -44.06
N ILE A 216 77.80 -14.85 -43.20
CA ILE A 216 78.61 -15.85 -42.47
C ILE A 216 79.25 -16.86 -43.42
N GLU A 217 78.51 -17.36 -44.43
CA GLU A 217 79.04 -18.26 -45.45
C GLU A 217 80.12 -17.58 -46.32
N GLU A 218 79.91 -16.31 -46.72
CA GLU A 218 80.93 -15.50 -47.40
C GLU A 218 82.17 -15.24 -46.53
N MET A 219 81.98 -14.92 -45.25
CA MET A 219 83.07 -14.73 -44.29
C MET A 219 83.88 -16.02 -44.07
N ALA A 220 83.22 -17.18 -44.00
CA ALA A 220 83.87 -18.48 -43.90
C ALA A 220 84.67 -18.84 -45.17
N ALA A 221 84.13 -18.52 -46.36
CA ALA A 221 84.85 -18.69 -47.63
C ALA A 221 86.08 -17.76 -47.71
N LEU A 222 85.97 -16.52 -47.22
CA LEU A 222 87.11 -15.61 -47.10
C LEU A 222 88.15 -16.13 -46.10
N ASP A 223 87.74 -16.70 -44.97
CA ASP A 223 88.66 -17.33 -44.01
C ASP A 223 89.41 -18.52 -44.60
N GLU A 224 88.75 -19.36 -45.42
CA GLU A 224 89.44 -20.41 -46.16
C GLU A 224 90.50 -19.86 -47.14
N ILE A 225 90.19 -18.76 -47.84
CA ILE A 225 91.11 -18.13 -48.80
C ILE A 225 92.29 -17.48 -48.05
N ILE A 226 92.03 -16.76 -46.95
CA ILE A 226 93.07 -16.20 -46.08
C ILE A 226 93.95 -17.32 -45.51
N LEU A 227 93.38 -18.44 -45.10
CA LEU A 227 94.12 -19.58 -44.55
C LEU A 227 94.97 -20.31 -45.60
N LYS A 228 94.51 -20.38 -46.86
CA LYS A 228 95.31 -20.86 -48.02
C LYS A 228 96.46 -19.89 -48.32
N LEU A 229 96.19 -18.60 -48.50
CA LEU A 229 97.21 -17.58 -48.73
C LEU A 229 98.22 -17.43 -47.57
N THR A 230 97.80 -17.71 -46.34
CA THR A 230 98.69 -17.71 -45.15
C THR A 230 99.60 -18.94 -45.14
N LYS A 231 99.12 -20.11 -45.58
CA LYS A 231 99.96 -21.30 -45.79
C LYS A 231 100.93 -21.11 -46.96
N GLU A 232 100.47 -20.54 -48.07
CA GLU A 232 101.31 -20.19 -49.23
C GLU A 232 102.38 -19.17 -48.85
N LYS A 233 102.01 -18.08 -48.15
CA LYS A 233 102.96 -17.11 -47.57
C LYS A 233 104.00 -17.81 -46.69
N LYS A 234 103.58 -18.72 -45.81
CA LYS A 234 104.52 -19.43 -44.91
C LYS A 234 105.47 -20.35 -45.68
N ALA A 235 104.97 -21.08 -46.68
CA ALA A 235 105.80 -21.90 -47.56
C ALA A 235 106.77 -21.06 -48.41
N LEU A 236 106.34 -19.88 -48.89
CA LEU A 236 107.19 -18.93 -49.60
C LEU A 236 108.25 -18.30 -48.67
N GLN A 237 107.91 -18.02 -47.40
CA GLN A 237 108.88 -17.56 -46.39
C GLN A 237 109.89 -18.67 -46.02
N GLU A 238 109.44 -19.93 -45.91
CA GLU A 238 110.33 -21.08 -45.69
C GLU A 238 111.25 -21.32 -46.90
N ALA A 239 110.75 -21.15 -48.13
CA ALA A 239 111.56 -21.22 -49.36
C ALA A 239 112.55 -20.05 -49.49
N HIS A 240 112.14 -18.83 -49.13
CA HIS A 240 113.02 -17.65 -49.07
C HIS A 240 114.16 -17.87 -48.07
N GLN A 241 113.85 -18.34 -46.85
CA GLN A 241 114.86 -18.68 -45.84
C GLN A 241 115.81 -19.80 -46.33
N GLN A 242 115.29 -20.85 -46.96
CA GLN A 242 116.11 -21.92 -47.54
C GLN A 242 117.04 -21.40 -48.65
N THR A 243 116.61 -20.39 -49.41
CA THR A 243 117.43 -19.74 -50.45
C THR A 243 118.51 -18.84 -49.85
N LEU A 244 118.20 -18.14 -48.75
CA LEU A 244 119.17 -17.42 -47.91
C LEU A 244 120.25 -18.36 -47.35
N ASP A 245 119.84 -19.49 -46.77
CA ASP A 245 120.77 -20.47 -46.18
C ASP A 245 121.69 -21.10 -47.26
N ASN A 246 121.15 -21.33 -48.46
CA ASN A 246 121.93 -21.78 -49.62
C ASN A 246 122.93 -20.72 -50.11
N LEU A 247 122.55 -19.44 -50.13
CA LEU A 247 123.45 -18.33 -50.48
C LEU A 247 124.61 -18.24 -49.49
N GLN A 248 124.32 -18.36 -48.18
CA GLN A 248 125.32 -18.38 -47.11
C GLN A 248 126.30 -19.54 -47.26
N ALA A 249 125.81 -20.74 -47.62
CA ALA A 249 126.65 -21.91 -47.84
C ALA A 249 127.58 -21.78 -49.05
N GLU A 250 127.18 -21.08 -50.12
CA GLU A 250 128.08 -20.77 -51.24
C GLU A 250 129.10 -19.68 -50.88
N GLU A 251 128.75 -18.68 -50.06
CA GLU A 251 129.73 -17.71 -49.55
C GLU A 251 130.82 -18.37 -48.67
N ASP A 252 130.46 -19.36 -47.85
CA ASP A 252 131.43 -20.09 -47.03
C ASP A 252 132.37 -21.01 -47.84
N LYS A 253 131.91 -21.52 -48.99
CA LYS A 253 132.76 -22.25 -49.95
C LYS A 253 133.81 -21.36 -50.60
N VAL A 254 133.52 -20.07 -50.83
CA VAL A 254 134.51 -19.10 -51.33
C VAL A 254 135.55 -18.72 -50.27
N ASN A 255 135.17 -18.69 -48.99
CA ASN A 255 136.06 -18.29 -47.89
C ASN A 255 137.12 -19.33 -47.49
N THR A 256 136.92 -20.61 -47.80
CA THR A 256 137.84 -21.70 -47.41
C THR A 256 139.16 -21.75 -48.21
N PRO A 257 139.21 -21.60 -49.55
CA PRO A 257 140.49 -21.53 -50.28
C PRO A 257 141.33 -20.29 -49.94
N SER A 258 140.69 -19.15 -49.63
CA SER A 258 141.38 -17.92 -49.22
C SER A 258 142.20 -18.11 -47.94
N LYS A 259 141.66 -18.86 -46.96
CA LYS A 259 142.36 -19.19 -45.69
C LYS A 259 143.47 -20.25 -45.84
N ALA A 260 143.47 -21.03 -46.92
CA ALA A 260 144.52 -22.01 -47.20
C ALA A 260 145.77 -21.36 -47.81
N LYS A 261 145.59 -20.35 -48.68
CA LYS A 261 146.68 -19.59 -49.31
C LYS A 261 147.65 -18.99 -48.28
N ALA A 262 147.11 -18.31 -47.26
CA ALA A 262 147.89 -17.64 -46.22
C ALA A 262 148.73 -18.59 -45.33
N LYS A 263 148.45 -19.90 -45.32
CA LYS A 263 149.24 -20.89 -44.55
C LYS A 263 150.43 -21.48 -45.31
N LEU A 264 150.47 -21.33 -46.64
CA LEU A 264 151.59 -21.81 -47.46
C LEU A 264 152.68 -20.74 -47.62
N GLU A 265 152.33 -19.46 -47.59
CA GLU A 265 153.30 -18.35 -47.55
C GLU A 265 154.16 -18.43 -46.27
N GLN A 266 153.54 -18.69 -45.11
CA GLN A 266 154.24 -18.78 -43.83
C GLN A 266 155.19 -20.00 -43.67
N GLN A 267 155.17 -20.97 -44.58
CA GLN A 267 156.16 -22.07 -44.63
C GLN A 267 157.36 -21.76 -45.55
N GLY A 268 157.34 -20.63 -46.28
CA GLY A 268 158.48 -20.15 -47.05
C GLY A 268 159.53 -19.47 -46.17
N ASP A 269 159.09 -18.53 -45.33
CA ASP A 269 159.97 -17.66 -44.52
C ASP A 269 160.90 -18.45 -43.56
N ASP A 270 160.41 -19.54 -42.97
CA ASP A 270 161.19 -20.37 -42.03
C ASP A 270 162.33 -21.15 -42.71
N LEU A 271 162.28 -21.37 -44.03
CA LEU A 271 163.31 -22.09 -44.79
C LEU A 271 164.42 -21.16 -45.32
N GLU A 272 164.14 -19.88 -45.58
CA GLU A 272 165.20 -18.92 -45.93
C GLU A 272 166.13 -18.63 -44.74
N GLY A 273 165.60 -18.58 -43.52
CA GLY A 273 166.38 -18.32 -42.30
C GLY A 273 167.47 -19.37 -41.99
N SER A 274 167.29 -20.62 -42.45
CA SER A 274 168.26 -21.71 -42.21
C SER A 274 169.45 -21.68 -43.20
N LEU A 275 169.25 -21.13 -44.40
CA LEU A 275 170.25 -21.16 -45.48
C LEU A 275 171.38 -20.14 -45.28
N GLU A 276 171.08 -19.00 -44.64
CA GLU A 276 172.04 -17.90 -44.49
C GLU A 276 173.08 -18.16 -43.38
N GLN A 277 172.79 -19.10 -42.47
CA GLN A 277 173.68 -19.45 -41.36
C GLN A 277 174.81 -20.42 -41.78
N GLU A 278 174.65 -21.11 -42.91
CA GLU A 278 175.57 -22.17 -43.37
C GLU A 278 176.72 -21.62 -44.26
N LYS A 279 176.49 -20.53 -45.02
CA LYS A 279 177.51 -19.92 -45.90
C LYS A 279 178.77 -19.45 -45.14
N LYS A 280 178.62 -18.98 -43.90
CA LYS A 280 179.72 -18.32 -43.16
C LYS A 280 180.79 -19.28 -42.62
N VAL A 281 180.49 -20.58 -42.50
CA VAL A 281 181.46 -21.60 -42.05
C VAL A 281 182.33 -22.11 -43.20
N CYS A 282 181.89 -21.95 -44.46
CA CYS A 282 182.57 -22.55 -45.62
C CYS A 282 183.88 -21.83 -46.02
N MET A 283 184.02 -20.52 -45.76
CA MET A 283 185.17 -19.74 -46.25
C MET A 283 186.47 -19.90 -45.45
N ASP A 284 186.41 -20.28 -44.16
CA ASP A 284 187.62 -20.46 -43.34
C ASP A 284 188.33 -21.81 -43.58
N LEU A 285 187.64 -22.78 -44.17
CA LEU A 285 188.16 -24.15 -44.33
C LEU A 285 189.04 -24.34 -45.58
N GLU A 286 188.97 -23.43 -46.56
CA GLU A 286 189.80 -23.52 -47.77
C GLU A 286 191.24 -23.00 -47.59
N ARG A 287 191.52 -22.22 -46.54
CA ARG A 287 192.86 -21.60 -46.34
C ARG A 287 193.79 -22.32 -45.35
N VAL A 288 193.28 -23.28 -44.58
CA VAL A 288 194.12 -24.12 -43.68
C VAL A 288 194.66 -25.38 -44.38
N LYS A 289 194.07 -25.76 -45.52
CA LYS A 289 194.52 -26.91 -46.35
C LYS A 289 195.90 -26.74 -47.03
N LEU A 290 196.54 -25.58 -46.87
CA LEU A 290 197.94 -25.32 -47.26
C LEU A 290 198.85 -25.04 -46.05
N LYS A 291 198.47 -25.52 -44.86
CA LYS A 291 199.39 -25.71 -43.71
C LYS A 291 199.45 -27.14 -43.19
N GLN A 292 198.52 -28.01 -43.59
CA GLN A 292 198.92 -29.38 -43.91
C GLN A 292 199.74 -29.35 -45.21
N GLU A 293 200.91 -29.99 -45.32
CA GLU A 293 201.74 -30.60 -44.28
C GLU A 293 203.14 -30.70 -44.88
N GLY A 294 203.90 -29.59 -44.82
CA GLY A 294 205.31 -29.57 -45.26
C GLY A 294 206.18 -30.51 -44.41
N ASP A 295 205.78 -30.69 -43.16
CA ASP A 295 206.30 -31.71 -42.26
C ASP A 295 205.66 -33.09 -42.53
N LEU A 296 205.72 -33.56 -43.78
CA LEU A 296 205.81 -35.01 -44.04
C LEU A 296 207.17 -35.51 -43.55
N LYS A 297 207.35 -35.47 -42.21
CA LYS A 297 208.14 -36.35 -41.33
C LYS A 297 209.21 -37.23 -42.00
N LEU A 298 210.13 -36.63 -42.75
CA LEU A 298 211.23 -37.36 -43.40
C LEU A 298 212.54 -37.38 -42.59
N SER A 299 212.53 -36.74 -41.42
CA SER A 299 213.12 -37.33 -40.21
C SER A 299 211.98 -37.45 -39.20
N MET A 300 211.30 -38.60 -39.05
CA MET A 300 211.82 -39.97 -39.15
C MET A 300 212.97 -40.16 -38.14
N GLN A 301 212.86 -41.21 -37.31
CA GLN A 301 213.88 -41.69 -36.37
C GLN A 301 214.09 -40.99 -35.02
N SER A 302 213.06 -40.28 -34.53
CA SER A 302 212.55 -40.58 -33.18
C SER A 302 211.02 -40.62 -33.23
N VAL A 303 210.32 -41.61 -33.79
CA VAL A 303 210.44 -43.08 -33.71
C VAL A 303 210.88 -43.60 -32.33
N MET A 304 212.17 -43.73 -32.00
CA MET A 304 212.59 -44.72 -30.99
C MET A 304 212.73 -44.32 -29.50
N ASP A 305 213.23 -43.13 -29.12
CA ASP A 305 213.56 -42.91 -27.68
C ASP A 305 212.41 -42.32 -26.85
N LEU A 306 211.38 -41.76 -27.49
CA LEU A 306 210.10 -41.42 -26.82
C LEU A 306 209.00 -42.47 -27.08
N GLU A 307 209.33 -43.48 -27.91
CA GLU A 307 208.81 -44.85 -27.76
C GLU A 307 209.16 -45.46 -26.39
N ASN A 308 209.91 -44.76 -25.54
CA ASN A 308 210.18 -45.10 -24.15
C ASN A 308 209.21 -44.43 -23.14
N ASP A 309 208.29 -43.52 -23.55
CA ASP A 309 207.16 -43.09 -22.70
C ASP A 309 205.87 -43.89 -22.97
N LYS A 310 205.96 -44.85 -23.90
CA LYS A 310 205.39 -46.20 -23.72
C LYS A 310 205.59 -46.67 -22.27
N GLN A 311 206.76 -46.38 -21.67
CA GLN A 311 207.10 -46.66 -20.28
C GLN A 311 206.62 -45.60 -19.26
N GLN A 312 205.75 -44.66 -19.65
CA GLN A 312 204.78 -44.02 -18.73
C GLN A 312 203.39 -44.67 -18.74
N LEU A 313 203.12 -45.56 -19.69
CA LEU A 313 202.28 -46.71 -19.39
C LEU A 313 203.04 -47.80 -18.61
N GLU A 314 204.34 -47.64 -18.37
CA GLU A 314 205.14 -48.54 -17.54
C GLU A 314 204.51 -48.76 -16.12
N GLU A 315 203.69 -47.81 -15.62
CA GLU A 315 203.02 -47.89 -14.30
C GLU A 315 201.52 -47.51 -14.25
N LYS A 316 200.82 -47.20 -15.37
CA LYS A 316 199.49 -46.53 -15.29
C LYS A 316 198.25 -47.32 -15.75
N LEU A 317 198.42 -48.40 -16.53
CA LEU A 317 197.45 -49.50 -16.68
C LEU A 317 197.35 -50.30 -15.37
N LYS A 318 198.16 -49.95 -14.36
CA LYS A 318 198.29 -50.62 -13.06
C LYS A 318 197.49 -49.97 -11.92
N LYS A 319 196.47 -49.13 -12.19
CA LYS A 319 195.59 -48.67 -11.07
C LYS A 319 194.10 -48.39 -11.30
N LYS A 320 193.54 -48.60 -12.50
CA LYS A 320 192.08 -48.83 -12.66
C LYS A 320 191.65 -49.88 -13.70
N ASP A 321 192.58 -50.38 -14.53
CA ASP A 321 192.59 -51.81 -14.91
C ASP A 321 193.14 -52.69 -13.77
N PHE A 322 193.78 -52.09 -12.75
CA PHE A 322 193.73 -52.61 -11.39
C PHE A 322 192.58 -51.89 -10.66
N GLU A 323 191.39 -52.45 -10.61
CA GLU A 323 191.11 -53.88 -10.56
C GLU A 323 189.58 -54.03 -10.52
N ILE A 324 189.09 -55.22 -10.18
CA ILE A 324 188.21 -55.45 -9.00
C ILE A 324 187.69 -54.14 -8.33
N ASN A 325 186.85 -53.37 -9.01
CA ASN A 325 185.43 -53.60 -8.89
C ASN A 325 184.66 -53.08 -10.13
N HIS A 326 184.23 -53.95 -11.05
CA HIS A 326 183.06 -54.84 -10.84
C HIS A 326 181.80 -53.94 -10.72
N THR A 327 181.16 -53.48 -11.79
CA THR A 327 180.68 -54.25 -12.97
C THR A 327 180.04 -55.61 -12.64
N SER A 328 179.78 -55.93 -11.36
CA SER A 328 179.05 -57.16 -10.98
C SER A 328 178.49 -57.23 -9.54
N THR A 329 178.38 -56.15 -8.74
CA THR A 329 177.68 -56.25 -7.42
C THR A 329 176.21 -55.86 -7.40
N LYS A 330 175.74 -54.86 -8.18
CA LYS A 330 174.37 -54.34 -8.04
C LYS A 330 173.63 -54.22 -9.37
N LEU A 331 173.59 -55.38 -10.02
CA LEU A 331 172.58 -55.81 -10.98
C LEU A 331 171.23 -56.16 -10.29
N GLU A 332 171.09 -55.90 -8.97
CA GLU A 332 170.14 -56.61 -8.09
C GLU A 332 169.44 -55.74 -7.03
N ASP A 333 169.53 -54.40 -7.09
CA ASP A 333 168.59 -53.54 -6.35
C ASP A 333 167.73 -52.82 -7.38
N GLU A 334 166.68 -53.44 -7.91
CA GLU A 334 165.37 -53.62 -7.25
C GLU A 334 164.79 -52.30 -6.72
N GLN A 335 163.54 -52.05 -7.12
CA GLN A 335 162.63 -51.09 -6.49
C GLN A 335 163.05 -49.60 -6.63
N ALA A 336 162.16 -48.62 -6.56
CA ALA A 336 160.70 -48.66 -6.50
C ALA A 336 160.16 -47.86 -7.71
N LEU A 337 159.08 -48.24 -8.38
CA LEU A 337 157.78 -48.64 -7.83
C LEU A 337 157.16 -47.51 -6.99
N THR A 338 155.84 -47.58 -6.79
CA THR A 338 155.07 -46.73 -5.88
C THR A 338 154.77 -45.35 -6.48
N ILE A 339 153.74 -45.21 -7.32
CA ILE A 339 152.32 -45.34 -6.94
C ILE A 339 151.99 -44.38 -5.78
N GLN A 340 151.83 -43.10 -6.10
CA GLN A 340 151.05 -42.10 -5.35
C GLN A 340 150.85 -40.91 -6.32
N LEU A 341 149.65 -40.43 -6.66
CA LEU A 341 148.33 -40.67 -6.06
C LEU A 341 147.30 -41.10 -7.10
N GLN A 342 146.74 -42.30 -6.88
CA GLN A 342 145.59 -42.85 -7.59
C GLN A 342 144.46 -43.05 -6.57
N LYS A 343 143.19 -42.91 -7.00
CA LYS A 343 141.97 -43.30 -6.24
C LYS A 343 141.71 -42.42 -4.98
N LYS A 344 140.50 -42.25 -4.43
CA LYS A 344 139.26 -43.06 -4.27
C LYS A 344 138.16 -42.02 -3.84
N SER A 345 136.84 -42.23 -3.80
CA SER A 345 135.95 -43.31 -4.23
C SER A 345 134.50 -42.77 -4.24
N SER A 346 133.66 -43.36 -5.09
CA SER A 346 132.26 -43.76 -4.86
C SER A 346 131.64 -43.59 -3.45
N TYR A 347 130.36 -43.20 -3.36
CA TYR A 347 129.22 -44.07 -2.94
C TYR A 347 127.90 -43.27 -2.69
N GLN A 348 126.78 -43.78 -3.25
CA GLN A 348 125.36 -43.78 -2.74
C GLN A 348 124.69 -42.43 -2.34
N GLY A 349 123.36 -42.21 -2.49
CA GLY A 349 122.26 -43.04 -3.05
C GLY A 349 120.87 -42.37 -2.84
N ALA A 350 119.80 -42.99 -3.37
CA ALA A 350 118.34 -42.74 -3.14
C ALA A 350 117.78 -41.30 -3.33
N ARG A 351 116.98 -41.01 -4.38
CA ARG A 351 115.52 -41.26 -4.58
C ARG A 351 114.53 -40.51 -3.64
N GLY A 352 113.89 -39.47 -4.20
CA GLY A 352 112.42 -39.41 -4.35
C GLY A 352 111.59 -38.52 -3.40
N GLY A 353 110.56 -37.86 -3.98
CA GLY A 353 109.27 -37.62 -3.28
C GLY A 353 108.83 -36.17 -3.06
N ALA A 354 107.84 -35.72 -3.83
CA ALA A 354 107.16 -34.41 -3.70
C ALA A 354 106.26 -34.25 -2.45
N GLY A 355 105.93 -32.99 -2.09
CA GLY A 355 104.62 -32.64 -1.52
C GLY A 355 104.57 -31.77 -0.26
N SER A 356 104.28 -30.48 -0.44
CA SER A 356 103.95 -29.48 0.61
C SER A 356 102.75 -28.66 0.08
N ARG A 357 101.53 -28.54 0.66
CA ARG A 357 101.05 -28.37 2.06
C ARG A 357 101.80 -27.25 2.81
N ALA A 358 101.23 -26.34 3.59
CA ALA A 358 99.86 -25.82 3.83
C ALA A 358 100.03 -24.54 4.73
N LYS A 359 99.05 -23.77 5.26
CA LYS A 359 97.56 -23.78 5.31
C LYS A 359 97.08 -22.41 5.87
N VAL A 360 95.94 -21.83 5.41
CA VAL A 360 95.00 -21.00 6.25
C VAL A 360 95.57 -19.64 6.80
N GLU A 361 94.86 -18.55 7.18
CA GLU A 361 93.45 -18.25 7.55
C GLU A 361 93.00 -16.80 7.18
N LYS A 362 91.79 -16.64 6.60
CA LYS A 362 90.70 -15.68 6.99
C LYS A 362 91.02 -14.21 7.38
N GLN A 363 90.48 -13.25 6.62
CA GLN A 363 89.33 -12.40 7.05
C GLN A 363 88.69 -11.65 5.86
N ARG A 364 87.45 -11.18 6.03
CA ARG A 364 86.57 -10.59 4.99
C ARG A 364 86.78 -9.08 4.83
N GLY A 365 86.41 -8.53 3.67
CA GLY A 365 86.26 -7.10 3.43
C GLY A 365 85.60 -6.78 2.08
N ASP A 366 84.27 -6.87 2.06
CA ASP A 366 83.31 -6.24 1.14
C ASP A 366 83.29 -6.60 -0.37
N VAL A 367 82.07 -6.59 -0.91
CA VAL A 367 81.69 -7.25 -2.16
C VAL A 367 81.34 -6.22 -3.23
N ALA A 368 81.98 -6.36 -4.40
CA ALA A 368 81.28 -6.27 -5.66
C ALA A 368 81.45 -7.66 -6.32
N ARG A 369 80.41 -8.33 -6.82
CA ARG A 369 79.53 -7.91 -7.92
C ARG A 369 80.34 -7.46 -9.15
N GLU A 370 80.06 -7.92 -10.34
CA GLU A 370 78.95 -8.73 -10.82
C GLU A 370 79.50 -9.96 -11.58
N LEU A 371 78.70 -11.03 -11.66
CA LEU A 371 78.08 -11.49 -12.91
C LEU A 371 79.11 -11.61 -14.06
N GLU A 372 79.16 -12.71 -14.78
CA GLU A 372 78.04 -13.58 -15.12
C GLU A 372 78.69 -14.94 -15.50
N GLU A 373 78.14 -16.11 -15.17
CA GLU A 373 77.05 -16.71 -15.95
C GLU A 373 77.15 -16.26 -17.41
N LEU A 374 77.47 -17.10 -18.36
CA LEU A 374 76.44 -17.74 -19.14
C LEU A 374 77.23 -18.54 -20.17
N ILE A 375 77.16 -19.84 -20.06
CA ILE A 375 76.44 -20.70 -20.99
C ILE A 375 76.03 -21.83 -20.04
N GLU A 376 74.87 -21.74 -19.37
CA GLU A 376 73.52 -21.60 -19.94
C GLU A 376 73.27 -22.70 -20.98
N TRP A 377 72.03 -23.16 -21.12
CA TRP A 377 71.66 -24.25 -22.01
C TRP A 377 72.40 -25.57 -21.69
N LEU A 378 71.66 -26.50 -21.10
CA LEU A 378 70.89 -27.39 -21.97
C LEU A 378 69.74 -28.03 -21.20
N GLU A 379 68.58 -27.96 -21.83
CA GLU A 379 67.53 -28.99 -21.77
C GLU A 379 66.72 -29.10 -20.46
N GLU A 380 65.78 -28.17 -20.37
CA GLU A 380 64.38 -28.61 -20.34
C GLU A 380 64.15 -29.79 -21.31
N ALA A 381 63.85 -31.00 -20.80
CA ALA A 381 62.79 -31.88 -21.31
C ALA A 381 62.73 -33.26 -20.63
N ARG A 382 62.09 -33.33 -19.45
CA ARG A 382 60.95 -34.24 -19.14
C ARG A 382 60.76 -34.41 -17.63
N GLY A 383 59.62 -34.00 -17.12
CA GLY A 383 59.20 -34.28 -15.75
C GLY A 383 58.56 -35.65 -15.59
N ALA A 384 58.60 -36.17 -14.35
CA ALA A 384 57.63 -37.14 -13.84
C ALA A 384 57.33 -36.80 -12.36
N THR A 385 56.22 -36.10 -12.18
CA THR A 385 55.79 -35.45 -10.93
C THR A 385 55.39 -36.47 -9.85
N ALA A 386 56.25 -36.71 -8.85
CA ALA A 386 55.88 -37.44 -7.63
C ALA A 386 56.52 -36.89 -6.33
N ALA A 387 57.72 -36.29 -6.41
CA ALA A 387 58.41 -35.67 -5.27
C ALA A 387 57.96 -34.21 -4.96
N GLN A 388 57.12 -33.63 -5.83
CA GLN A 388 56.80 -32.20 -5.93
C GLN A 388 56.22 -31.55 -4.66
N ILE A 389 55.58 -32.33 -3.77
CA ILE A 389 54.86 -31.79 -2.60
C ILE A 389 55.80 -31.51 -1.42
N LYS A 390 56.88 -32.28 -1.26
CA LYS A 390 57.86 -32.05 -0.16
C LYS A 390 58.82 -30.90 -0.47
N MET A 391 59.08 -30.61 -1.75
CA MET A 391 59.98 -29.53 -2.17
C MET A 391 59.34 -28.13 -2.03
N ASN A 392 58.03 -28.00 -2.24
CA ASN A 392 57.32 -26.71 -2.16
C ASN A 392 57.34 -26.06 -0.76
N LYS A 393 57.40 -26.85 0.33
CA LYS A 393 57.54 -26.29 1.69
C LYS A 393 58.92 -25.69 1.97
N LYS A 394 59.97 -26.18 1.30
CA LYS A 394 61.31 -25.58 1.36
C LYS A 394 61.39 -24.32 0.48
N ARG A 395 60.85 -24.42 -0.74
CA ARG A 395 60.77 -23.30 -1.70
C ARG A 395 60.11 -22.03 -1.12
N ASN A 396 59.04 -22.15 -0.32
CA ASN A 396 58.40 -20.99 0.33
C ASN A 396 59.20 -20.38 1.50
N SER A 397 60.10 -21.14 2.13
CA SER A 397 61.06 -20.60 3.11
C SER A 397 62.17 -19.83 2.41
N ASP A 398 62.68 -20.40 1.32
CA ASP A 398 63.78 -19.82 0.54
C ASP A 398 63.31 -18.56 -0.22
N PHE A 399 62.06 -18.52 -0.71
CA PHE A 399 61.45 -17.31 -1.29
C PHE A 399 61.35 -16.12 -0.32
N ARG A 400 61.22 -16.35 1.00
CA ARG A 400 61.20 -15.25 1.98
C ARG A 400 62.59 -14.70 2.25
N LYS A 401 63.62 -15.54 2.25
CA LYS A 401 65.02 -15.09 2.30
C LYS A 401 65.41 -14.34 1.03
N MET A 402 65.17 -14.93 -0.15
CA MET A 402 65.46 -14.26 -1.42
C MET A 402 64.78 -12.90 -1.55
N ARG A 403 63.59 -12.69 -0.97
CA ARG A 403 62.92 -11.38 -1.03
C ARG A 403 63.61 -10.31 -0.16
N TRP A 404 64.08 -10.71 1.03
CA TRP A 404 64.91 -9.87 1.90
C TRP A 404 66.27 -9.58 1.22
N ASP A 405 66.92 -10.62 0.70
CA ASP A 405 68.22 -10.51 0.01
C ASP A 405 68.11 -9.65 -1.27
N LEU A 406 66.96 -9.66 -1.96
CA LEU A 406 66.70 -8.81 -3.13
C LEU A 406 66.51 -7.33 -2.76
N GLU A 407 65.76 -7.02 -1.69
CA GLU A 407 65.60 -5.64 -1.20
C GLU A 407 66.94 -5.08 -0.66
N GLU A 408 67.74 -5.91 0.01
CA GLU A 408 69.06 -5.54 0.54
C GLU A 408 70.10 -5.33 -0.59
N THR A 409 70.08 -6.16 -1.64
CA THR A 409 70.94 -5.98 -2.81
C THR A 409 70.52 -4.78 -3.68
N MET A 410 69.22 -4.52 -3.88
CA MET A 410 68.74 -3.35 -4.61
C MET A 410 69.18 -2.04 -3.95
N LEU A 411 69.01 -1.91 -2.63
CA LEU A 411 69.53 -0.76 -1.86
C LEU A 411 71.05 -0.60 -2.02
N HIS A 412 71.79 -1.70 -2.14
CA HIS A 412 73.24 -1.67 -2.35
C HIS A 412 73.63 -1.29 -3.80
N HIS A 413 72.81 -1.62 -4.81
CA HIS A 413 73.02 -1.18 -6.21
C HIS A 413 72.74 0.32 -6.37
N GLU A 414 71.66 0.83 -5.77
CA GLU A 414 71.32 2.26 -5.84
C GLU A 414 72.38 3.14 -5.15
N ALA A 415 72.90 2.69 -4.01
CA ALA A 415 74.03 3.33 -3.33
C ALA A 415 75.36 3.26 -4.11
N THR A 416 75.64 2.16 -4.83
CA THR A 416 76.87 2.04 -5.63
C THR A 416 76.79 2.78 -6.96
N ALA A 417 75.62 2.85 -7.60
CA ALA A 417 75.37 3.64 -8.80
C ALA A 417 75.49 5.16 -8.53
N THR A 418 74.97 5.65 -7.40
CA THR A 418 75.15 7.06 -6.99
C THR A 418 76.60 7.38 -6.61
N ALA A 419 77.31 6.46 -5.95
CA ALA A 419 78.74 6.62 -5.66
C ALA A 419 79.63 6.64 -6.92
N LEU A 420 79.32 5.82 -7.94
CA LEU A 420 80.03 5.82 -9.22
C LEU A 420 79.75 7.07 -10.04
N ARG A 421 78.50 7.55 -10.10
CA ARG A 421 78.16 8.84 -10.75
C ARG A 421 78.88 10.03 -10.11
N LYS A 422 79.06 10.01 -8.78
CA LYS A 422 79.84 11.04 -8.07
C LYS A 422 81.34 10.94 -8.38
N LYS A 423 81.94 9.74 -8.32
CA LYS A 423 83.36 9.53 -8.65
C LYS A 423 83.71 9.86 -10.11
N HIS A 424 82.82 9.63 -11.07
CA HIS A 424 83.07 10.01 -12.47
C HIS A 424 83.12 11.54 -12.63
N THR A 425 82.23 12.27 -11.96
CA THR A 425 82.19 13.73 -11.99
C THR A 425 83.43 14.35 -11.33
N ASP A 426 83.84 13.80 -10.17
CA ASP A 426 85.05 14.25 -9.45
C ASP A 426 86.36 13.91 -10.20
N SER A 427 86.39 12.83 -10.99
CA SER A 427 87.56 12.46 -11.82
C SER A 427 87.67 13.27 -13.10
N VAL A 428 86.55 13.72 -13.68
CA VAL A 428 86.55 14.62 -14.86
C VAL A 428 87.00 16.03 -14.45
N ALA A 429 86.60 16.52 -13.27
CA ALA A 429 87.08 17.81 -12.75
C ALA A 429 88.60 17.82 -12.49
N LYS A 430 89.17 16.72 -12.01
CA LYS A 430 90.61 16.63 -11.67
C LYS A 430 91.56 16.42 -12.86
N LEU A 431 91.03 15.99 -14.01
CA LEU A 431 91.80 15.89 -15.25
C LEU A 431 91.85 17.21 -16.03
N GLY A 432 91.00 18.20 -15.71
CA GLY A 432 91.06 19.55 -16.28
C GLY A 432 92.25 20.38 -15.76
N GLU A 433 92.47 20.40 -14.45
CA GLU A 433 93.51 21.24 -13.81
C GLU A 433 94.95 20.72 -13.97
N GLN A 434 95.15 19.51 -14.52
CA GLN A 434 96.48 18.97 -14.84
C GLN A 434 96.95 19.24 -16.27
N ILE A 435 96.13 19.85 -17.13
CA ILE A 435 96.49 20.13 -18.53
C ILE A 435 97.31 21.43 -18.69
N ASP A 436 97.05 22.46 -17.88
CA ASP A 436 97.73 23.77 -18.00
C ASP A 436 99.12 23.88 -17.34
N SER A 437 99.51 22.90 -16.50
CA SER A 437 100.78 22.97 -15.76
C SER A 437 101.95 22.17 -16.38
N LEU A 438 101.70 21.38 -17.44
CA LEU A 438 102.72 20.54 -18.10
C LEU A 438 102.99 20.89 -19.58
N GLN A 439 102.55 22.06 -20.06
CA GLN A 439 102.84 22.56 -21.42
C GLN A 439 104.03 23.55 -21.53
N ARG A 440 104.88 23.72 -20.51
CA ARG A 440 106.06 24.62 -20.59
C ARG A 440 107.44 23.98 -20.46
N ILE A 441 107.58 22.67 -20.18
CA ILE A 441 108.89 21.99 -20.14
C ILE A 441 108.85 20.65 -20.89
N LYS A 442 108.60 20.70 -22.21
CA LYS A 442 109.16 19.70 -23.14
C LYS A 442 109.43 20.22 -24.56
N GLN A 443 109.89 21.47 -24.68
CA GLN A 443 110.72 21.83 -25.84
C GLN A 443 112.09 21.13 -25.68
N LYS A 444 112.21 19.91 -26.21
CA LYS A 444 113.43 19.36 -26.85
C LYS A 444 113.24 17.89 -27.23
N LEU A 445 113.42 17.64 -28.53
CA LEU A 445 113.77 16.37 -29.18
C LEU A 445 112.65 15.31 -29.18
N GLU A 446 112.38 14.63 -30.29
CA GLU A 446 113.32 14.24 -31.36
C GLU A 446 112.94 14.70 -32.78
N LYS A 447 113.94 15.13 -33.57
CA LYS A 447 114.24 14.59 -34.91
C LYS A 447 115.57 15.14 -35.47
N GLU A 448 116.18 14.34 -36.35
CA GLU A 448 117.56 14.38 -36.92
C GLU A 448 118.65 13.79 -35.99
N ARG A 449 119.38 12.69 -36.27
CA ARG A 449 119.83 11.90 -37.44
C ARG A 449 121.32 12.09 -37.75
N GLY A 450 122.14 11.05 -37.53
CA GLY A 450 123.36 10.85 -38.33
C GLY A 450 124.54 10.07 -37.71
N ARG A 451 124.84 8.92 -38.33
CA ARG A 451 126.18 8.37 -38.66
C ARG A 451 127.11 7.73 -37.60
N ASP A 452 127.72 6.63 -38.11
CA ASP A 452 129.10 6.14 -38.01
C ASP A 452 129.76 5.72 -36.67
N GLN A 453 129.94 4.39 -36.59
CA GLN A 453 131.15 3.62 -36.24
C GLN A 453 132.03 3.95 -35.00
N ASP A 454 132.04 2.94 -34.11
CA ASP A 454 133.21 2.16 -33.66
C ASP A 454 134.07 2.61 -32.46
N GLY A 455 134.59 1.58 -31.76
CA GLY A 455 135.87 1.63 -31.05
C GLY A 455 135.87 1.98 -29.56
N GLY A 456 136.25 1.02 -28.70
CA GLY A 456 136.99 1.37 -27.48
C GLY A 456 136.98 0.39 -26.30
N ARG A 457 138.14 -0.25 -26.04
CA ARG A 457 139.13 0.20 -25.01
C ARG A 457 140.14 -0.90 -24.63
N ARG A 458 141.44 -0.57 -24.64
CA ARG A 458 142.32 -0.49 -23.44
C ARG A 458 143.76 0.00 -23.77
N ILE A 459 144.16 1.14 -23.18
CA ILE A 459 145.42 1.38 -22.39
C ILE A 459 146.78 1.20 -23.15
N SER A 460 147.41 2.25 -23.74
CA SER A 460 148.40 3.25 -23.19
C SER A 460 149.84 2.73 -22.95
N SER A 461 150.99 3.43 -23.18
CA SER A 461 151.32 4.87 -23.34
C SER A 461 152.77 5.14 -23.85
N SER A 462 153.04 6.27 -24.54
CA SER A 462 154.34 7.04 -24.69
C SER A 462 155.61 6.35 -25.28
N ARG A 463 156.63 7.02 -25.89
CA ARG A 463 156.90 8.41 -26.35
C ARG A 463 158.08 8.47 -27.36
N HIS A 464 158.16 9.58 -28.10
CA HIS A 464 159.17 10.14 -29.06
C HIS A 464 160.69 9.78 -29.09
N ASN A 465 161.22 9.86 -30.34
CA ASN A 465 162.51 10.41 -30.85
C ASN A 465 163.82 9.58 -30.99
N CYS A 466 164.35 9.54 -32.25
CA CYS A 466 165.75 9.73 -32.75
C CYS A 466 166.95 8.95 -32.14
N ASP A 467 168.03 8.53 -32.84
CA ASP A 467 168.50 8.75 -34.24
C ASP A 467 169.67 7.81 -34.68
N LEU A 468 169.88 7.68 -36.00
CA LEU A 468 171.13 7.50 -36.80
C LEU A 468 171.98 6.18 -36.95
N LEU A 469 172.59 6.10 -38.17
CA LEU A 469 173.68 5.24 -38.72
C LEU A 469 173.34 3.75 -38.98
N ARG A 470 173.46 3.13 -40.18
CA ARG A 470 174.21 3.26 -41.47
C ARG A 470 175.41 2.29 -41.61
N GLU A 471 175.37 1.55 -42.72
CA GLU A 471 176.47 1.00 -43.55
C GLU A 471 176.86 -0.50 -43.47
N GLN A 472 177.05 -1.05 -44.69
CA GLN A 472 177.84 -2.23 -45.09
C GLN A 472 177.33 -3.67 -44.78
N TYR A 473 177.65 -4.71 -45.55
CA TYR A 473 178.06 -4.87 -46.99
C TYR A 473 178.18 -6.38 -47.29
N ASP A 474 177.78 -6.80 -48.49
CA ASP A 474 178.10 -8.02 -49.27
C ASP A 474 178.15 -9.46 -48.70
N GLY A 475 177.68 -10.37 -49.56
CA GLY A 475 178.61 -11.29 -50.24
C GLY A 475 178.22 -12.76 -50.13
N GLU A 476 177.68 -13.41 -51.16
CA GLU A 476 178.39 -13.90 -52.37
C GLU A 476 179.50 -14.95 -52.06
N GLN A 477 179.65 -16.05 -52.81
CA GLN A 477 178.93 -16.60 -53.97
C GLN A 477 179.38 -18.07 -54.21
N GLU A 478 178.73 -18.76 -55.17
CA GLU A 478 179.26 -19.77 -56.11
C GLU A 478 180.50 -20.62 -55.72
N ALA A 479 180.49 -21.93 -55.98
CA ALA A 479 180.41 -22.38 -57.37
C ALA A 479 179.99 -23.86 -57.58
N LYS A 480 179.16 -24.05 -58.61
CA LYS A 480 179.39 -24.90 -59.81
C LYS A 480 179.86 -26.36 -59.63
N SER A 481 179.34 -27.35 -60.37
CA SER A 481 178.34 -27.32 -61.45
C SER A 481 177.95 -28.74 -61.90
N GLU A 482 176.74 -29.20 -61.58
CA GLU A 482 176.10 -30.38 -62.23
C GLU A 482 174.62 -30.11 -62.57
N LEU A 483 174.29 -28.86 -62.92
CA LEU A 483 172.92 -28.41 -63.15
C LEU A 483 172.68 -28.05 -64.63
N GLN A 484 172.73 -29.05 -65.51
CA GLN A 484 172.41 -28.85 -66.94
C GLN A 484 171.70 -30.03 -67.66
N ARG A 485 171.01 -30.91 -66.92
CA ARG A 485 170.13 -31.94 -67.52
C ARG A 485 168.73 -32.12 -66.91
N ALA A 486 168.40 -31.41 -65.84
CA ALA A 486 167.11 -31.51 -65.13
C ALA A 486 166.10 -30.40 -65.46
N ASN A 487 166.44 -29.47 -66.37
CA ASN A 487 165.70 -28.21 -66.54
C ASN A 487 164.64 -28.22 -67.67
N ALA A 488 164.13 -29.40 -68.04
CA ALA A 488 163.16 -29.57 -69.13
C ALA A 488 161.77 -30.11 -68.67
N GLU A 489 161.68 -30.75 -67.50
CA GLU A 489 160.43 -31.39 -67.04
C GLU A 489 159.59 -30.51 -66.07
N VAL A 490 160.17 -29.43 -65.54
CA VAL A 490 159.51 -28.53 -64.57
C VAL A 490 158.57 -27.51 -65.23
N ALA A 491 158.84 -27.11 -66.48
CA ALA A 491 158.05 -26.07 -67.17
C ALA A 491 156.62 -26.52 -67.52
N GLN A 492 156.37 -27.83 -67.69
CA GLN A 492 155.09 -28.35 -68.18
C GLN A 492 154.01 -28.48 -67.08
N TRP A 493 154.39 -28.38 -65.81
CA TRP A 493 153.46 -28.52 -64.67
C TRP A 493 152.91 -27.18 -64.14
N ARG A 494 153.56 -26.04 -64.42
CA ARG A 494 153.04 -24.71 -63.98
C ARG A 494 151.78 -24.29 -64.74
N THR A 495 151.75 -24.44 -66.07
CA THR A 495 150.65 -23.95 -66.93
C THR A 495 149.34 -24.72 -66.82
N LYS A 496 149.29 -25.88 -66.16
CA LYS A 496 148.04 -26.63 -65.91
C LYS A 496 147.30 -26.21 -64.65
N TYR A 497 148.01 -25.80 -63.59
CA TYR A 497 147.37 -25.47 -62.31
C TYR A 497 146.84 -24.03 -62.25
N GLU A 498 147.32 -23.14 -63.13
CA GLU A 498 146.92 -21.74 -63.16
C GLU A 498 145.61 -21.49 -63.95
N THR A 499 145.26 -22.36 -64.90
CA THR A 499 144.01 -22.30 -65.67
C THR A 499 142.81 -22.94 -64.94
N ASP A 500 143.00 -24.07 -64.25
CA ASP A 500 141.94 -24.75 -63.47
C ASP A 500 141.45 -23.93 -62.26
N ALA A 501 142.24 -22.96 -61.79
CA ALA A 501 141.90 -22.11 -60.66
C ALA A 501 140.89 -21.00 -61.03
N ILE A 502 140.99 -20.44 -62.24
CA ILE A 502 140.20 -19.28 -62.67
C ILE A 502 138.77 -19.69 -63.06
N GLN A 503 138.60 -20.83 -63.75
CA GLN A 503 137.27 -21.32 -64.13
C GLN A 503 136.39 -21.62 -62.90
N ARG A 504 136.95 -22.19 -61.83
CA ARG A 504 136.20 -22.44 -60.58
C ARG A 504 135.73 -21.16 -59.88
N THR A 505 136.43 -20.04 -60.03
CA THR A 505 135.98 -18.76 -59.44
C THR A 505 134.84 -18.11 -60.23
N GLU A 506 134.85 -18.21 -61.57
CA GLU A 506 133.77 -17.65 -62.40
C GLU A 506 132.46 -18.44 -62.27
N GLU A 507 132.52 -19.78 -62.18
CA GLU A 507 131.35 -20.63 -61.94
C GLU A 507 130.64 -20.31 -60.59
N LEU A 508 131.40 -19.97 -59.55
CA LEU A 508 130.87 -19.60 -58.24
C LEU A 508 130.22 -18.20 -58.22
N GLU A 509 130.79 -17.22 -58.92
CA GLU A 509 130.16 -15.88 -59.03
C GLU A 509 128.86 -15.91 -59.85
N GLU A 510 128.79 -16.72 -60.91
CA GLU A 510 127.57 -16.83 -61.72
C GLU A 510 126.45 -17.57 -60.97
N ALA A 511 126.80 -18.57 -60.15
CA ALA A 511 125.85 -19.20 -59.23
C ALA A 511 125.29 -18.19 -58.20
N LYS A 512 126.15 -17.33 -57.63
CA LYS A 512 125.73 -16.29 -56.68
C LYS A 512 124.73 -15.30 -57.28
N LYS A 513 124.94 -14.82 -58.51
CA LYS A 513 124.00 -13.94 -59.22
C LYS A 513 122.63 -14.58 -59.44
N LYS A 514 122.59 -15.87 -59.82
CA LYS A 514 121.33 -16.60 -60.02
C LYS A 514 120.54 -16.71 -58.70
N LEU A 515 121.21 -17.04 -57.60
CA LEU A 515 120.59 -17.11 -56.27
C LEU A 515 120.04 -15.76 -55.78
N VAL A 516 120.76 -14.64 -55.98
CA VAL A 516 120.28 -13.30 -55.62
C VAL A 516 119.02 -12.90 -56.40
N THR A 517 118.94 -13.29 -57.68
CA THR A 517 117.77 -12.95 -58.52
C THR A 517 116.54 -13.75 -58.09
N CYS A 518 116.70 -15.06 -57.82
CA CYS A 518 115.64 -15.89 -57.24
C CYS A 518 115.19 -15.41 -55.84
N LEU A 519 116.10 -14.84 -55.04
CA LEU A 519 115.75 -14.27 -53.74
C LEU A 519 114.77 -13.09 -53.91
N GLN A 520 115.05 -12.18 -54.83
CA GLN A 520 114.22 -11.00 -55.05
C GLN A 520 112.85 -11.35 -55.66
N GLU A 521 112.79 -12.32 -56.58
CA GLU A 521 111.52 -12.86 -57.09
C GLU A 521 110.69 -13.54 -55.97
N ALA A 522 111.34 -14.20 -55.01
CA ALA A 522 110.67 -14.77 -53.83
C ALA A 522 110.16 -13.68 -52.87
N GLU A 523 110.91 -12.60 -52.65
CA GLU A 523 110.50 -11.45 -51.82
C GLU A 523 109.27 -10.74 -52.39
N GLU A 524 109.28 -10.40 -53.69
CA GLU A 524 108.14 -9.79 -54.37
C GLU A 524 106.89 -10.69 -54.32
N SER A 525 107.07 -12.01 -54.41
CA SER A 525 105.99 -13.00 -54.26
C SER A 525 105.42 -13.04 -52.83
N VAL A 526 106.28 -12.99 -51.81
CA VAL A 526 105.86 -12.91 -50.39
C VAL A 526 105.12 -11.61 -50.11
N GLU A 527 105.59 -10.46 -50.60
CA GLU A 527 104.93 -9.17 -50.43
C GLU A 527 103.57 -9.13 -51.14
N ALA A 528 103.47 -9.63 -52.37
CA ALA A 528 102.22 -9.73 -53.11
C ALA A 528 101.19 -10.63 -52.41
N SER A 529 101.63 -11.75 -51.81
CA SER A 529 100.76 -12.60 -51.00
C SER A 529 100.33 -11.91 -49.70
N ASN A 530 101.23 -11.17 -49.05
CA ASN A 530 100.96 -10.45 -47.81
C ASN A 530 99.96 -9.28 -48.01
N ALA A 531 100.08 -8.56 -49.12
CA ALA A 531 99.14 -7.50 -49.51
C ALA A 531 97.73 -8.05 -49.79
N LYS A 532 97.62 -9.25 -50.39
CA LYS A 532 96.35 -9.97 -50.59
C LYS A 532 95.74 -10.44 -49.28
N CYS A 533 96.52 -10.98 -48.34
CA CYS A 533 95.99 -11.30 -47.00
C CYS A 533 95.44 -10.05 -46.31
N SER A 534 96.19 -8.95 -46.26
CA SER A 534 95.76 -7.73 -45.55
C SER A 534 94.52 -7.05 -46.14
N SER A 535 94.28 -7.17 -47.46
CA SER A 535 93.05 -6.65 -48.06
C SER A 535 91.84 -7.54 -47.76
N LEU A 536 92.00 -8.88 -47.79
CA LEU A 536 90.95 -9.83 -47.42
C LEU A 536 90.62 -9.76 -45.92
N GLU A 537 91.60 -9.58 -45.04
CA GLU A 537 91.39 -9.35 -43.59
C GLU A 537 90.53 -8.10 -43.33
N LYS A 538 90.74 -7.01 -44.08
CA LYS A 538 89.90 -5.79 -43.98
C LYS A 538 88.48 -6.00 -44.50
N ILE A 539 88.29 -6.84 -45.52
CA ILE A 539 86.95 -7.20 -46.03
C ILE A 539 86.24 -8.08 -45.00
N LYS A 540 86.93 -9.10 -44.47
CA LYS A 540 86.43 -9.93 -43.35
C LYS A 540 85.98 -9.07 -42.18
N HIS A 541 86.80 -8.11 -41.73
CA HIS A 541 86.45 -7.29 -40.57
C HIS A 541 85.20 -6.44 -40.80
N ARG A 542 84.99 -5.94 -42.04
CA ARG A 542 83.75 -5.23 -42.41
C ARG A 542 82.53 -6.14 -42.41
N LEU A 543 82.64 -7.32 -43.02
CA LEU A 543 81.57 -8.33 -43.02
C LEU A 543 81.24 -8.78 -41.59
N GLN A 544 82.24 -8.86 -40.71
CA GLN A 544 82.04 -9.20 -39.32
C GLN A 544 81.26 -8.12 -38.55
N THR A 545 81.55 -6.82 -38.76
CA THR A 545 80.72 -5.74 -38.21
C THR A 545 79.30 -5.77 -38.79
N GLU A 546 79.12 -6.04 -40.08
CA GLU A 546 77.79 -6.15 -40.70
C GLU A 546 76.99 -7.35 -40.18
N ILE A 547 77.66 -8.47 -39.84
CA ILE A 547 77.07 -9.61 -39.13
C ILE A 547 76.69 -9.21 -37.70
N GLU A 548 77.54 -8.48 -36.96
CA GLU A 548 77.24 -8.02 -35.59
C GLU A 548 76.03 -7.07 -35.55
N ASP A 549 75.93 -6.11 -36.49
CA ASP A 549 74.74 -5.25 -36.64
C ASP A 549 73.47 -6.06 -36.97
N LEU A 550 73.57 -7.06 -37.86
CA LEU A 550 72.45 -7.95 -38.20
C LEU A 550 72.04 -8.88 -37.04
N VAL A 551 72.97 -9.31 -36.19
CA VAL A 551 72.65 -10.04 -34.94
C VAL A 551 71.84 -9.15 -34.00
N MET A 552 72.24 -7.89 -33.81
CA MET A 552 71.49 -6.95 -32.97
C MET A 552 70.07 -6.69 -33.49
N ASP A 553 69.91 -6.53 -34.81
CA ASP A 553 68.58 -6.35 -35.42
C ASP A 553 67.74 -7.64 -35.40
N LEU A 554 68.37 -8.81 -35.49
CA LEU A 554 67.71 -10.10 -35.28
C LEU A 554 67.20 -10.24 -33.84
N GLU A 555 68.00 -9.90 -32.83
CA GLU A 555 67.60 -9.92 -31.42
C GLU A 555 66.45 -8.93 -31.13
N ARG A 556 66.50 -7.72 -31.69
CA ARG A 556 65.40 -6.73 -31.63
C ARG A 556 64.12 -7.27 -32.25
N SER A 557 64.21 -7.89 -33.43
CA SER A 557 63.05 -8.51 -34.09
C SER A 557 62.49 -9.69 -33.28
N ASN A 558 63.36 -10.54 -32.73
CA ASN A 558 62.97 -11.70 -31.93
C ASN A 558 62.30 -11.31 -30.60
N THR A 559 62.80 -10.26 -29.93
CA THR A 559 62.17 -9.71 -28.72
C THR A 559 60.84 -9.00 -29.01
N ALA A 560 60.72 -8.32 -30.16
CA ALA A 560 59.45 -7.75 -30.63
C ALA A 560 58.41 -8.84 -30.92
N ALA A 561 58.80 -9.91 -31.62
CA ALA A 561 57.93 -11.07 -31.87
C ALA A 561 57.44 -11.70 -30.57
N ALA A 562 58.35 -12.02 -29.63
CA ALA A 562 57.98 -12.59 -28.33
C ALA A 562 57.05 -11.68 -27.50
N ALA A 563 57.16 -10.36 -27.63
CA ALA A 563 56.27 -9.40 -26.99
C ALA A 563 54.86 -9.37 -27.61
N LEU A 564 54.76 -9.50 -28.95
CA LEU A 564 53.48 -9.62 -29.66
C LEU A 564 52.78 -10.95 -29.32
N ASP A 565 53.53 -12.05 -29.35
CA ASP A 565 53.10 -13.40 -28.97
C ASP A 565 52.47 -13.42 -27.56
N LYS A 566 53.12 -12.72 -26.61
CA LYS A 566 52.62 -12.56 -25.24
C LYS A 566 51.34 -11.73 -25.15
N LYS A 567 51.21 -10.66 -25.96
CA LYS A 567 49.97 -9.86 -26.03
C LYS A 567 48.81 -10.70 -26.59
N GLN A 568 49.05 -11.40 -27.70
CA GLN A 568 48.08 -12.27 -28.34
C GLN A 568 47.53 -13.33 -27.36
N ARG A 569 48.42 -14.01 -26.60
CA ARG A 569 48.02 -14.97 -25.55
C ARG A 569 47.22 -14.33 -24.41
N ASN A 570 47.53 -13.08 -24.03
CA ASN A 570 46.74 -12.35 -23.02
C ASN A 570 45.32 -12.05 -23.54
N PHE A 571 45.19 -11.53 -24.77
CA PHE A 571 43.89 -11.27 -25.38
C PHE A 571 43.06 -12.55 -25.56
N TYR A 572 43.65 -13.67 -25.99
CA TYR A 572 42.96 -14.96 -26.05
C TYR A 572 42.42 -15.41 -24.68
N LYS A 573 43.16 -15.15 -23.60
CA LYS A 573 42.70 -15.44 -22.24
C LYS A 573 41.55 -14.51 -21.82
N GLU A 574 41.66 -13.22 -22.10
CA GLU A 574 40.64 -12.23 -21.76
C GLU A 574 39.32 -12.48 -22.51
N ILE A 575 39.40 -12.86 -23.80
CA ILE A 575 38.25 -13.33 -24.60
C ILE A 575 37.61 -14.59 -23.99
N ALA A 576 38.40 -15.52 -23.44
CA ALA A 576 37.87 -16.70 -22.76
C ALA A 576 37.14 -16.33 -21.46
N ASP A 577 37.76 -15.50 -20.61
CA ASP A 577 37.19 -15.01 -19.36
C ASP A 577 35.90 -14.17 -19.60
N LEU A 578 35.84 -13.40 -20.69
CA LEU A 578 34.64 -12.67 -21.13
C LEU A 578 33.57 -13.60 -21.72
N SER A 579 33.95 -14.60 -22.54
CA SER A 579 33.03 -15.58 -23.11
C SER A 579 32.32 -16.41 -22.02
N ASP A 580 33.04 -16.77 -20.95
CA ASP A 580 32.45 -17.43 -19.80
C ASP A 580 31.47 -16.52 -19.04
N GLN A 581 31.75 -15.22 -18.92
CA GLN A 581 30.81 -14.25 -18.35
C GLN A 581 29.56 -14.04 -19.23
N ILE A 582 29.71 -13.99 -20.56
CA ILE A 582 28.59 -13.92 -21.52
C ILE A 582 27.71 -15.17 -21.42
N SER A 583 28.34 -16.35 -21.29
CA SER A 583 27.67 -17.65 -21.09
C SER A 583 26.90 -17.70 -19.75
N GLN A 584 27.51 -17.23 -18.67
CA GLN A 584 26.85 -17.12 -17.35
C GLN A 584 25.67 -16.15 -17.40
N GLY A 585 25.85 -14.94 -17.95
CA GLY A 585 24.77 -13.97 -18.11
C GLY A 585 23.62 -14.50 -18.98
N GLY A 586 23.91 -15.29 -20.01
CA GLY A 586 22.90 -16.00 -20.81
C GLY A 586 22.05 -17.00 -20.01
N LYS A 587 22.66 -17.72 -19.04
CA LYS A 587 21.92 -18.62 -18.13
C LYS A 587 21.03 -17.82 -17.17
N THR A 588 21.56 -16.74 -16.58
CA THR A 588 20.79 -15.86 -15.70
C THR A 588 19.59 -15.26 -16.42
N ILE A 589 19.74 -14.78 -17.66
CA ILE A 589 18.63 -14.29 -18.50
C ILE A 589 17.55 -15.37 -18.66
N HIS A 590 17.94 -16.62 -18.95
CA HIS A 590 16.98 -17.72 -19.12
C HIS A 590 16.24 -18.09 -17.82
N GLU A 591 16.92 -18.01 -16.67
CA GLU A 591 16.31 -18.20 -15.35
C GLU A 591 15.32 -17.07 -15.02
N LEU A 592 15.70 -15.81 -15.27
CA LEU A 592 14.83 -14.64 -15.11
C LEU A 592 13.59 -14.72 -16.03
N GLU A 593 13.75 -15.10 -17.30
CA GLU A 593 12.63 -15.33 -18.23
C GLU A 593 11.68 -16.43 -17.75
N LYS A 594 12.20 -17.48 -17.10
CA LYS A 594 11.40 -18.57 -16.54
C LYS A 594 10.63 -18.10 -15.30
N ILE A 595 11.26 -17.34 -14.41
CA ILE A 595 10.61 -16.74 -13.23
C ILE A 595 9.51 -15.77 -13.69
N LYS A 596 9.82 -14.88 -14.65
CA LYS A 596 8.85 -13.95 -15.26
C LYS A 596 7.60 -14.69 -15.75
N LYS A 597 7.75 -15.74 -16.55
CA LYS A 597 6.61 -16.54 -17.06
C LYS A 597 5.79 -17.20 -15.95
N GLY A 598 6.43 -17.58 -14.83
CA GLY A 598 5.72 -18.06 -13.64
C GLY A 598 4.90 -16.94 -12.99
N LEU A 599 5.50 -15.77 -12.75
CA LEU A 599 4.83 -14.60 -12.19
C LEU A 599 3.68 -14.09 -13.07
N ASP A 600 3.84 -14.08 -14.40
CA ASP A 600 2.77 -13.74 -15.34
C ASP A 600 1.57 -14.70 -15.23
N MET A 601 1.83 -15.99 -15.03
CA MET A 601 0.79 -17.02 -14.87
C MET A 601 0.09 -16.91 -13.51
N GLU A 602 0.84 -16.83 -12.41
CA GLU A 602 0.30 -16.62 -11.06
C GLU A 602 -0.50 -15.30 -10.96
N LYS A 603 -0.02 -14.22 -11.58
CA LYS A 603 -0.76 -12.95 -11.71
C LYS A 603 -2.08 -13.18 -12.42
N SER A 604 -2.09 -13.90 -13.54
CA SER A 604 -3.30 -14.16 -14.33
C SER A 604 -4.32 -15.02 -13.58
N GLU A 605 -3.86 -16.00 -12.79
CA GLU A 605 -4.72 -16.82 -11.92
C GLU A 605 -5.36 -15.97 -10.80
N ILE A 606 -4.58 -15.10 -10.15
CA ILE A 606 -5.10 -14.19 -9.10
C ILE A 606 -6.04 -13.13 -9.71
N GLN A 607 -5.76 -12.65 -10.93
CA GLN A 607 -6.61 -11.72 -11.68
C GLN A 607 -7.98 -12.37 -11.99
N ALA A 608 -8.01 -13.61 -12.47
CA ALA A 608 -9.25 -14.34 -12.72
C ALA A 608 -10.05 -14.59 -11.43
N ALA A 609 -9.38 -14.92 -10.32
CA ALA A 609 -10.03 -15.05 -9.02
C ALA A 609 -10.58 -13.72 -8.48
N LEU A 610 -9.91 -12.60 -8.79
CA LEU A 610 -10.42 -11.25 -8.49
C LEU A 610 -11.69 -10.95 -9.29
N GLU A 611 -11.69 -11.21 -10.59
CA GLU A 611 -12.86 -11.02 -11.47
C GLU A 611 -14.06 -11.88 -11.04
N GLU A 612 -13.83 -13.11 -10.58
CA GLU A 612 -14.89 -13.96 -9.99
C GLU A 612 -15.47 -13.35 -8.70
N VAL A 613 -14.61 -12.90 -7.78
CA VAL A 613 -15.05 -12.25 -6.54
C VAL A 613 -15.81 -10.95 -6.83
N GLU A 614 -15.35 -10.15 -7.79
CA GLU A 614 -16.05 -8.93 -8.23
C GLU A 614 -17.44 -9.25 -8.80
N GLY A 615 -17.55 -10.23 -9.69
CA GLY A 615 -18.85 -10.65 -10.24
C GLY A 615 -19.82 -11.20 -9.17
N THR A 616 -19.31 -11.92 -8.16
CA THR A 616 -20.15 -12.35 -7.03
C THR A 616 -20.58 -11.19 -6.12
N LEU A 617 -19.72 -10.18 -5.94
CA LEU A 617 -20.05 -8.98 -5.17
C LEU A 617 -21.14 -8.17 -5.86
N GLU A 618 -21.02 -7.89 -7.16
CA GLU A 618 -22.05 -7.19 -7.94
C GLU A 618 -23.42 -7.91 -7.88
N HIS A 619 -23.39 -9.24 -7.82
CA HIS A 619 -24.59 -10.07 -7.70
C HIS A 619 -25.26 -9.97 -6.31
N GLU A 620 -24.49 -10.01 -5.22
CA GLU A 620 -25.05 -9.82 -3.87
C GLU A 620 -25.48 -8.35 -3.64
N GLU A 621 -24.72 -7.35 -4.14
CA GLU A 621 -25.12 -5.94 -4.10
C GLU A 621 -26.45 -5.70 -4.83
N SER A 622 -26.65 -6.34 -5.98
CA SER A 622 -27.91 -6.31 -6.74
C SER A 622 -29.09 -6.91 -5.96
N LYS A 623 -28.86 -8.00 -5.19
CA LYS A 623 -29.88 -8.58 -4.29
C LYS A 623 -30.22 -7.65 -3.14
N THR A 624 -29.20 -7.08 -2.49
CA THR A 624 -29.36 -6.11 -1.40
C THR A 624 -30.18 -4.90 -1.86
N LEU A 625 -29.88 -4.36 -3.05
CA LEU A 625 -30.68 -3.29 -3.65
C LEU A 625 -32.13 -3.71 -3.92
N CYS A 626 -32.37 -4.92 -4.42
CA CYS A 626 -33.72 -5.45 -4.65
C CYS A 626 -34.52 -5.53 -3.33
N ILE A 627 -33.95 -6.12 -2.28
CA ILE A 627 -34.56 -6.22 -0.95
C ILE A 627 -34.85 -4.83 -0.36
N GLN A 628 -33.92 -3.87 -0.51
CA GLN A 628 -34.12 -2.49 -0.06
C GLN A 628 -35.26 -1.79 -0.82
N LEU A 629 -35.40 -2.02 -2.13
CA LEU A 629 -36.49 -1.48 -2.94
C LEU A 629 -37.84 -2.10 -2.56
N GLU A 630 -37.91 -3.43 -2.39
CA GLU A 630 -39.12 -4.13 -1.92
C GLU A 630 -39.58 -3.61 -0.55
N ARG A 631 -38.66 -3.48 0.42
CA ARG A 631 -38.93 -2.90 1.74
C ARG A 631 -39.49 -1.48 1.64
N ASN A 632 -38.92 -0.65 0.76
CA ASN A 632 -39.38 0.73 0.56
C ASN A 632 -40.76 0.77 -0.12
N GLN A 633 -41.06 -0.14 -1.06
CA GLN A 633 -42.39 -0.27 -1.67
C GLN A 633 -43.43 -0.73 -0.66
N ILE A 634 -43.15 -1.77 0.14
CA ILE A 634 -44.06 -2.25 1.20
C ILE A 634 -44.38 -1.13 2.19
N LYS A 635 -43.40 -0.30 2.53
CA LYS A 635 -43.62 0.88 3.38
C LYS A 635 -44.56 1.89 2.72
N ALA A 636 -44.32 2.24 1.45
CA ALA A 636 -45.18 3.17 0.71
C ALA A 636 -46.63 2.65 0.58
N ASP A 637 -46.81 1.36 0.30
CA ASP A 637 -48.11 0.68 0.27
C ASP A 637 -48.86 0.75 1.61
N ILE A 638 -48.13 0.67 2.74
CA ILE A 638 -48.71 0.80 4.09
C ILE A 638 -49.12 2.25 4.36
N ASP A 639 -48.24 3.21 4.06
CA ASP A 639 -48.51 4.63 4.26
C ASP A 639 -49.69 5.12 3.39
N GLN A 640 -49.81 4.62 2.15
CA GLN A 640 -50.98 4.84 1.29
C GLN A 640 -52.26 4.26 1.89
N LYS A 641 -52.25 3.00 2.34
CA LYS A 641 -53.42 2.35 2.95
C LYS A 641 -53.87 3.03 4.24
N LEU A 642 -52.96 3.67 4.97
CA LEU A 642 -53.31 4.51 6.12
C LEU A 642 -54.02 5.79 5.67
N ALA A 643 -53.47 6.50 4.69
CA ALA A 643 -54.10 7.71 4.13
C ALA A 643 -55.50 7.43 3.54
N GLU A 644 -55.68 6.32 2.81
CA GLU A 644 -56.99 5.88 2.30
C GLU A 644 -58.00 5.64 3.43
N LYS A 645 -57.56 5.12 4.57
CA LYS A 645 -58.41 4.88 5.75
C LYS A 645 -58.75 6.16 6.50
N ASP A 646 -57.82 7.10 6.60
CA ASP A 646 -58.08 8.42 7.18
C ASP A 646 -59.07 9.21 6.31
N GLU A 647 -58.94 9.17 4.97
CA GLU A 647 -59.94 9.74 4.06
C GLU A 647 -61.32 9.07 4.18
N GLU A 648 -61.39 7.74 4.33
CA GLU A 648 -62.65 7.02 4.55
C GLU A 648 -63.34 7.48 5.85
N ILE A 649 -62.57 7.63 6.94
CA ILE A 649 -63.05 8.15 8.23
C ILE A 649 -63.56 9.59 8.09
N ASP A 650 -62.80 10.48 7.46
CA ASP A 650 -63.23 11.86 7.24
C ASP A 650 -64.48 11.97 6.35
N ASN A 651 -64.60 11.11 5.34
CA ASN A 651 -65.79 11.01 4.50
C ASN A 651 -67.02 10.57 5.33
N LEU A 652 -66.87 9.56 6.20
CA LEU A 652 -67.93 9.12 7.12
C LEU A 652 -68.34 10.23 8.09
N CYS A 653 -67.37 10.91 8.73
CA CYS A 653 -67.61 12.05 9.61
C CYS A 653 -68.39 13.17 8.90
N ARG A 654 -67.96 13.56 7.69
CA ARG A 654 -68.65 14.57 6.87
C ARG A 654 -70.06 14.14 6.47
N ASN A 655 -70.29 12.84 6.19
CA ASN A 655 -71.62 12.31 5.86
C ASN A 655 -72.56 12.31 7.07
N HIS A 656 -72.09 11.89 8.26
CA HIS A 656 -72.87 11.97 9.48
C HIS A 656 -73.22 13.42 9.86
N GLN A 657 -72.26 14.35 9.72
CA GLN A 657 -72.50 15.78 9.95
C GLN A 657 -73.60 16.34 9.02
N ARG A 658 -73.51 16.06 7.71
CA ARG A 658 -74.53 16.46 6.72
C ARG A 658 -75.91 15.85 6.98
N ALA A 659 -76.00 14.70 7.65
CA ALA A 659 -77.27 14.09 8.03
C ALA A 659 -77.89 14.75 9.28
N LEU A 660 -77.06 15.25 10.20
CA LEU A 660 -77.50 15.94 11.42
C LEU A 660 -77.98 17.38 11.15
N GLU A 661 -77.32 18.12 10.26
CA GLU A 661 -77.67 19.50 9.90
C GLU A 661 -79.16 19.73 9.52
N PRO A 662 -79.77 18.95 8.60
CA PRO A 662 -81.19 19.14 8.26
C PRO A 662 -82.14 18.69 9.39
N MET A 663 -81.76 17.69 10.20
CA MET A 663 -82.54 17.32 11.39
C MET A 663 -82.53 18.44 12.43
N GLN A 664 -81.38 19.07 12.66
CA GLN A 664 -81.24 20.22 13.55
C GLN A 664 -82.05 21.42 13.03
N ALA A 665 -81.94 21.75 11.74
CA ALA A 665 -82.70 22.84 11.13
C ALA A 665 -84.23 22.60 11.22
N THR A 666 -84.67 21.34 11.03
CA THR A 666 -86.08 20.96 11.19
C THR A 666 -86.52 21.15 12.65
N LEU A 667 -85.76 20.65 13.62
CA LEU A 667 -86.03 20.79 15.05
C LEU A 667 -86.10 22.27 15.48
N ASP A 668 -85.19 23.11 14.98
CA ASP A 668 -85.19 24.55 15.28
C ASP A 668 -86.39 25.28 14.65
N SER A 669 -86.85 24.84 13.47
CA SER A 669 -88.06 25.37 12.84
C SER A 669 -89.34 24.98 13.60
N GLU A 670 -89.45 23.73 14.04
CA GLU A 670 -90.53 23.23 14.89
C GLU A 670 -90.53 23.91 16.28
N CYS A 671 -89.35 24.18 16.84
CA CYS A 671 -89.26 24.92 18.09
C CYS A 671 -89.75 26.36 17.94
N LYS A 672 -89.45 27.04 16.82
CA LYS A 672 -89.96 28.39 16.52
C LYS A 672 -91.47 28.40 16.31
N SER A 673 -91.99 27.56 15.41
CA SER A 673 -93.43 27.48 15.11
C SER A 673 -94.25 27.14 16.35
N ARG A 674 -93.79 26.19 17.19
CA ARG A 674 -94.41 25.86 18.47
C ARG A 674 -94.38 27.04 19.46
N ASN A 675 -93.29 27.78 19.53
CA ASN A 675 -93.19 28.94 20.43
C ASN A 675 -94.12 30.08 19.97
N GLU A 676 -94.22 30.33 18.65
CA GLU A 676 -95.17 31.28 18.05
C GLU A 676 -96.62 30.86 18.31
N ALA A 677 -96.95 29.57 18.12
CA ALA A 677 -98.28 29.02 18.42
C ALA A 677 -98.63 29.13 19.91
N VAL A 678 -97.69 28.88 20.82
CA VAL A 678 -97.87 29.08 22.28
C VAL A 678 -98.06 30.56 22.61
N HIS A 679 -97.33 31.46 21.96
CA HIS A 679 -97.51 32.90 22.14
C HIS A 679 -98.88 33.36 21.66
N LEU A 680 -99.31 32.95 20.47
CA LEU A 680 -100.63 33.26 19.91
C LEU A 680 -101.75 32.70 20.80
N ARG A 681 -101.61 31.44 21.27
CA ARG A 681 -102.59 30.82 22.17
C ARG A 681 -102.71 31.59 23.49
N LYS A 682 -101.60 31.98 24.12
CA LYS A 682 -101.61 32.82 25.33
C LYS A 682 -102.25 34.18 25.10
N LYS A 683 -102.04 34.78 23.92
CA LYS A 683 -102.71 36.02 23.54
C LYS A 683 -104.23 35.80 23.43
N MET A 684 -104.68 34.78 22.71
CA MET A 684 -106.10 34.45 22.57
C MET A 684 -106.75 34.05 23.90
N GLU A 685 -106.04 33.35 24.79
CA GLU A 685 -106.47 33.09 26.17
C GLU A 685 -106.65 34.42 26.93
N GLY A 686 -105.74 35.38 26.78
CA GLY A 686 -105.86 36.74 27.34
C GLY A 686 -107.05 37.52 26.79
N ASP A 687 -107.16 37.61 25.46
CA ASP A 687 -108.24 38.29 24.75
C ASP A 687 -109.61 37.69 25.13
N LEU A 688 -109.71 36.35 25.25
CA LEU A 688 -110.93 35.66 25.68
C LEU A 688 -111.27 35.95 27.14
N ASN A 689 -110.30 35.92 28.06
CA ASN A 689 -110.53 36.32 29.45
C ASN A 689 -111.03 37.76 29.56
N GLU A 690 -110.50 38.68 28.75
CA GLU A 690 -110.97 40.07 28.72
C GLU A 690 -112.42 40.15 28.20
N MET A 691 -112.76 39.41 27.14
CA MET A 691 -114.13 39.34 26.61
C MET A 691 -115.11 38.67 27.59
N GLU A 692 -114.69 37.65 28.34
CA GLU A 692 -115.49 37.07 29.43
C GLU A 692 -115.73 38.08 30.56
N VAL A 693 -114.72 38.85 30.95
CA VAL A 693 -114.87 39.94 31.92
C VAL A 693 -115.85 41.00 31.39
N GLN A 694 -115.74 41.41 30.13
CA GLN A 694 -116.67 42.36 29.51
C GLN A 694 -118.10 41.82 29.45
N LEU A 695 -118.28 40.54 29.07
CA LEU A 695 -119.58 39.88 29.03
C LEU A 695 -120.20 39.76 30.42
N ASN A 696 -119.42 39.44 31.45
CA ASN A 696 -119.88 39.41 32.84
C ASN A 696 -120.32 40.80 33.32
N HIS A 697 -119.61 41.87 32.97
CA HIS A 697 -120.05 43.24 33.24
C HIS A 697 -121.35 43.60 32.48
N ALA A 698 -121.48 43.20 31.22
CA ALA A 698 -122.69 43.40 30.44
C ALA A 698 -123.89 42.64 31.02
N ASN A 699 -123.69 41.39 31.43
CA ASN A 699 -124.70 40.56 32.10
C ASN A 699 -125.11 41.13 33.47
N SER A 700 -124.17 41.68 34.26
CA SER A 700 -124.51 42.38 35.51
C SER A 700 -125.42 43.58 35.23
N ARG A 701 -125.03 44.43 34.26
CA ARG A 701 -125.85 45.59 33.84
C ARG A 701 -127.21 45.18 33.29
N ALA A 702 -127.29 44.07 32.55
CA ALA A 702 -128.55 43.53 32.04
C ALA A 702 -129.44 43.01 33.18
N ALA A 703 -128.88 42.30 34.16
CA ALA A 703 -129.60 41.83 35.35
C ALA A 703 -130.06 42.98 36.26
N GLU A 704 -129.24 44.03 36.42
CA GLU A 704 -129.63 45.28 37.08
C GLU A 704 -130.78 45.97 36.34
N SER A 705 -130.68 46.09 35.01
CA SER A 705 -131.75 46.65 34.17
C SER A 705 -133.04 45.84 34.25
N GLN A 706 -132.95 44.52 34.30
CA GLN A 706 -134.11 43.64 34.44
C GLN A 706 -134.74 43.72 35.83
N LYS A 707 -133.96 43.86 36.90
CA LYS A 707 -134.48 44.16 38.25
C LYS A 707 -135.24 45.49 38.29
N LEU A 708 -134.70 46.53 37.64
CA LEU A 708 -135.39 47.82 37.50
C LEU A 708 -136.70 47.68 36.71
N LEU A 709 -136.70 46.87 35.65
CA LEU A 709 -137.91 46.59 34.87
C LEU A 709 -138.97 45.83 35.68
N CYS A 710 -138.59 44.82 36.48
CA CYS A 710 -139.52 44.15 37.38
C CYS A 710 -140.07 45.12 38.44
N HIS A 711 -139.23 45.99 39.02
CA HIS A 711 -139.71 47.00 39.96
C HIS A 711 -140.68 48.00 39.33
N LEU A 712 -140.47 48.37 38.05
CA LEU A 712 -141.43 49.16 37.27
C LEU A 712 -142.73 48.39 36.99
N GLN A 713 -142.68 47.07 36.81
CA GLN A 713 -143.88 46.22 36.68
C GLN A 713 -144.65 46.11 38.00
N ASP A 714 -143.96 45.99 39.14
CA ASP A 714 -144.58 46.00 40.46
C ASP A 714 -145.29 47.35 40.70
N LEU A 715 -144.62 48.47 40.41
CA LEU A 715 -145.21 49.82 40.49
C LEU A 715 -146.37 50.04 39.50
N GLN A 716 -146.31 49.43 38.32
CA GLN A 716 -147.42 49.45 37.35
C GLN A 716 -148.62 48.67 37.88
N LEU A 717 -148.39 47.55 38.55
CA LEU A 717 -149.45 46.71 39.13
C LEU A 717 -150.08 47.38 40.36
N GLU A 718 -149.29 48.03 41.22
CA GLU A 718 -149.79 48.93 42.27
C GLU A 718 -150.64 50.07 41.68
N LEU A 719 -150.19 50.69 40.58
CA LEU A 719 -150.96 51.73 39.90
C LEU A 719 -152.29 51.19 39.35
N ASP A 720 -152.27 50.04 38.67
CA ASP A 720 -153.47 49.41 38.11
C ASP A 720 -154.45 48.97 39.21
N GLU A 721 -153.95 48.47 40.36
CA GLU A 721 -154.77 48.22 41.56
C GLU A 721 -155.41 49.51 42.10
N THR A 722 -154.67 50.61 42.21
CA THR A 722 -155.26 51.90 42.64
C THR A 722 -156.26 52.46 41.63
N LEU A 723 -156.07 52.21 40.33
CA LEU A 723 -157.05 52.56 39.30
C LEU A 723 -158.32 51.72 39.41
N HIS A 724 -158.20 50.41 39.62
CA HIS A 724 -159.34 49.52 39.82
C HIS A 724 -160.11 49.87 41.10
N GLN A 725 -159.43 50.19 42.21
CA GLN A 725 -160.07 50.72 43.42
C GLN A 725 -160.80 52.05 43.15
N ASN A 726 -160.23 52.92 42.31
CA ASN A 726 -160.87 54.17 41.89
C ASN A 726 -162.11 53.92 41.02
N GLU A 727 -162.11 52.89 40.18
CA GLU A 727 -163.28 52.45 39.41
C GLU A 727 -164.37 51.81 40.30
N GLU A 728 -164.00 50.98 41.28
CA GLU A 728 -164.95 50.47 42.29
C GLU A 728 -165.58 51.62 43.10
N LEU A 729 -164.79 52.62 43.50
CA LEU A 729 -165.29 53.82 44.19
C LEU A 729 -166.22 54.66 43.29
N LYS A 730 -165.94 54.76 41.98
CA LYS A 730 -166.85 55.38 41.00
C LYS A 730 -168.14 54.58 40.84
N GLU A 731 -168.08 53.25 40.78
CA GLU A 731 -169.29 52.41 40.74
C GLU A 731 -170.10 52.52 42.03
N GLN A 732 -169.46 52.52 43.21
CA GLN A 732 -170.15 52.78 44.49
C GLN A 732 -170.81 54.18 44.50
N THR A 733 -170.15 55.18 43.92
CA THR A 733 -170.72 56.53 43.74
C THR A 733 -171.93 56.49 42.81
N ALA A 734 -171.85 55.82 41.66
CA ALA A 734 -172.96 55.67 40.73
C ALA A 734 -174.13 54.84 41.31
N VAL A 735 -173.86 53.81 42.12
CA VAL A 735 -174.87 53.03 42.84
C VAL A 735 -175.55 53.85 43.92
N THR A 736 -174.80 54.67 44.67
CA THR A 736 -175.37 55.58 45.67
C THR A 736 -176.18 56.72 45.04
N GLU A 737 -175.76 57.26 43.88
CA GLU A 737 -176.58 58.18 43.07
C GLU A 737 -177.88 57.52 42.58
N ARG A 738 -177.82 56.30 42.00
CA ARG A 738 -179.02 55.56 41.59
C ARG A 738 -179.98 55.32 42.75
N ARG A 739 -179.45 54.98 43.93
CA ARG A 739 -180.22 54.84 45.18
C ARG A 739 -180.84 56.17 45.61
N ASN A 740 -180.11 57.28 45.51
CA ASN A 740 -180.62 58.62 45.84
C ASN A 740 -181.75 59.04 44.88
N ASN A 741 -181.60 58.76 43.58
CA ASN A 741 -182.63 58.99 42.58
C ASN A 741 -183.89 58.13 42.82
N LEU A 742 -183.72 56.86 43.25
CA LEU A 742 -184.83 55.99 43.67
C LEU A 742 -185.58 56.54 44.87
N VAL A 743 -184.87 56.96 45.93
CA VAL A 743 -185.46 57.61 47.11
C VAL A 743 -186.16 58.92 46.72
N THR A 744 -185.59 59.68 45.79
CA THR A 744 -186.22 60.90 45.26
C THR A 744 -187.53 60.59 44.54
N ALA A 745 -187.55 59.55 43.70
CA ALA A 745 -188.77 59.09 43.02
C ALA A 745 -189.82 58.49 43.99
N GLU A 746 -189.40 57.87 45.10
CA GLU A 746 -190.30 57.46 46.19
C GLU A 746 -190.91 58.67 46.89
N VAL A 747 -190.12 59.71 47.17
CA VAL A 747 -190.60 60.99 47.72
C VAL A 747 -191.58 61.68 46.75
N GLU A 748 -191.33 61.65 45.45
CA GLU A 748 -192.26 62.17 44.43
C GLU A 748 -193.57 61.37 44.36
N LYS A 749 -193.51 60.03 44.44
CA LYS A 749 -194.72 59.18 44.55
C LYS A 749 -195.52 59.47 45.81
N LEU A 750 -194.85 59.65 46.96
CA LEU A 750 -195.50 60.00 48.22
C LEU A 750 -196.15 61.40 48.15
N ARG A 751 -195.52 62.37 47.46
CA ARG A 751 -196.14 63.68 47.17
C ARG A 751 -197.37 63.54 46.26
N ALA A 752 -197.31 62.73 45.22
CA ALA A 752 -198.43 62.51 44.32
C ALA A 752 -199.63 61.81 45.00
N LEU A 753 -199.37 60.85 45.88
CA LEU A 753 -200.39 60.22 46.72
C LEU A 753 -201.01 61.22 47.70
N LEU A 754 -200.20 62.06 48.35
CA LEU A 754 -200.69 63.13 49.22
C LEU A 754 -201.60 64.12 48.47
N GLU A 755 -201.22 64.54 47.26
CA GLU A 755 -202.09 65.36 46.41
C GLU A 755 -203.39 64.66 45.98
N GLN A 756 -203.39 63.32 45.88
CA GLN A 756 -204.58 62.55 45.56
C GLN A 756 -205.53 62.47 46.77
N ASP A 757 -205.02 62.22 47.97
CA ASP A 757 -205.81 62.22 49.21
C ASP A 757 -206.41 63.61 49.49
N ASP A 758 -205.66 64.70 49.26
CA ASP A 758 -206.15 66.08 49.37
C ASP A 758 -207.31 66.39 48.39
N ARG A 759 -207.33 65.73 47.22
CA ARG A 759 -208.44 65.83 46.25
C ARG A 759 -209.63 64.96 46.67
N ALA A 760 -209.38 63.77 47.20
CA ALA A 760 -210.41 62.87 47.72
C ALA A 760 -211.14 63.47 48.93
N SER A 761 -210.40 64.12 49.84
CA SER A 761 -210.94 64.84 51.00
C SER A 761 -211.94 65.93 50.58
N LYS A 762 -211.59 66.76 49.59
CA LYS A 762 -212.47 67.81 49.05
C LYS A 762 -213.71 67.28 48.33
N LEU A 763 -213.64 66.09 47.74
CA LEU A 763 -214.82 65.42 47.17
C LEU A 763 -215.76 64.89 48.27
N ALA A 764 -215.21 64.30 49.33
CA ALA A 764 -216.00 63.82 50.47
C ALA A 764 -216.74 64.95 51.21
N GLU A 765 -216.13 66.13 51.33
CA GLU A 765 -216.81 67.33 51.87
C GLU A 765 -218.02 67.77 51.03
N HIS A 766 -217.97 67.60 49.70
CA HIS A 766 -219.08 67.92 48.80
C HIS A 766 -220.24 66.91 48.90
N GLU A 767 -219.94 65.61 48.98
CA GLU A 767 -220.96 64.56 49.10
C GLU A 767 -221.73 64.64 50.43
N LEU A 768 -221.06 65.07 51.51
CA LEU A 768 -221.69 65.26 52.82
C LEU A 768 -222.79 66.34 52.76
N LEU A 769 -222.58 67.41 51.99
CA LEU A 769 -223.52 68.53 51.86
C LEU A 769 -224.82 68.13 51.14
N GLU A 770 -224.72 67.35 50.06
CA GLU A 770 -225.89 66.79 49.35
C GLU A 770 -226.70 65.83 50.22
N SER A 771 -226.04 65.07 51.10
CA SER A 771 -226.70 64.11 51.98
C SER A 771 -227.58 64.79 53.04
N THR A 772 -227.19 65.98 53.51
CA THR A 772 -228.02 66.78 54.43
C THR A 772 -229.34 67.27 53.82
N GLU A 773 -229.38 67.61 52.53
CA GLU A 773 -230.62 68.08 51.89
C GLU A 773 -231.62 66.94 51.67
N ARG A 774 -231.16 65.75 51.26
CA ARG A 774 -232.03 64.57 51.03
C ARG A 774 -232.75 64.09 52.29
N ASN A 775 -232.15 64.22 53.48
CA ASN A 775 -232.70 63.67 54.72
C ASN A 775 -233.99 64.40 55.18
N THR A 776 -234.16 65.68 54.81
CA THR A 776 -235.40 66.42 55.12
C THR A 776 -236.63 65.94 54.33
N GLY A 777 -236.43 65.34 53.16
CA GLY A 777 -237.53 64.84 52.31
C GLY A 777 -238.16 63.54 52.81
N LEU A 778 -237.34 62.59 53.30
CA LEU A 778 -237.80 61.24 53.67
C LEU A 778 -238.68 61.22 54.93
N ILE A 779 -238.48 62.16 55.86
CA ILE A 779 -239.29 62.29 57.09
C ILE A 779 -240.77 62.55 56.76
N ASN A 780 -241.06 63.26 55.66
CA ASN A 780 -242.44 63.57 55.26
C ASN A 780 -243.17 62.40 54.60
N GLN A 781 -242.45 61.44 53.98
CA GLN A 781 -243.07 60.24 53.41
C GLN A 781 -243.46 59.22 54.47
N LYS A 782 -242.66 59.06 55.53
CA LYS A 782 -242.91 58.08 56.60
C LYS A 782 -244.29 58.25 57.25
N LYS A 783 -244.71 59.49 57.52
CA LYS A 783 -246.01 59.82 58.14
C LYS A 783 -247.24 59.39 57.34
N LYS A 784 -247.09 59.06 56.05
CA LYS A 784 -248.22 58.67 55.19
C LYS A 784 -248.50 57.16 55.25
N LEU A 785 -247.44 56.34 55.22
CA LEU A 785 -247.54 54.87 55.22
C LEU A 785 -248.07 54.29 56.53
N GLU A 786 -247.85 54.96 57.66
CA GLU A 786 -248.38 54.54 58.97
C GLU A 786 -249.92 54.69 59.07
N SER A 787 -250.55 55.49 58.20
CA SER A 787 -252.01 55.63 58.15
C SER A 787 -252.69 54.52 57.36
N ASP A 788 -252.07 54.03 56.28
CA ASP A 788 -252.69 53.07 55.36
C ASP A 788 -252.72 51.64 55.95
N LEU A 789 -251.70 51.29 56.76
CA LEU A 789 -251.67 50.02 57.51
C LEU A 789 -252.82 49.88 58.51
N SER A 790 -253.41 50.99 58.97
CA SER A 790 -254.51 50.97 59.94
C SER A 790 -255.86 50.53 59.34
N MET A 791 -256.04 50.57 58.01
CA MET A 791 -257.32 50.19 57.38
C MET A 791 -257.35 48.71 56.95
N LEU A 792 -256.23 48.19 56.44
CA LEU A 792 -256.15 46.83 55.90
C LEU A 792 -256.32 45.74 56.98
N SER A 793 -256.01 46.04 58.25
CA SER A 793 -256.22 45.08 59.35
C SER A 793 -257.71 44.86 59.68
N THR A 794 -258.56 45.88 59.48
CA THR A 794 -260.01 45.80 59.76
C THR A 794 -260.76 44.94 58.75
N GLU A 795 -260.33 44.92 57.49
CA GLU A 795 -260.98 44.16 56.41
C GLU A 795 -260.69 42.65 56.48
N LEU A 796 -259.58 42.25 57.11
CA LEU A 796 -259.14 40.85 57.18
C LEU A 796 -259.98 40.01 58.16
N ASP A 797 -260.41 40.61 59.28
CA ASP A 797 -261.13 39.88 60.33
C ASP A 797 -262.62 39.66 59.99
N GLU A 798 -263.25 40.57 59.24
CA GLU A 798 -264.63 40.39 58.74
C GLU A 798 -264.73 39.20 57.76
N ALA A 799 -263.76 39.06 56.86
CA ALA A 799 -263.70 37.94 55.90
C ALA A 799 -263.54 36.56 56.57
N SER A 800 -262.90 36.51 57.73
CA SER A 800 -262.72 35.28 58.51
C SER A 800 -264.04 34.75 59.09
N HIS A 801 -265.00 35.65 59.37
CA HIS A 801 -266.28 35.31 59.99
C HIS A 801 -267.28 34.65 59.01
N GLU A 802 -267.16 34.91 57.71
CA GLU A 802 -268.03 34.29 56.69
C GLU A 802 -267.61 32.86 56.34
N CYS A 803 -266.31 32.57 56.34
CA CYS A 803 -265.76 31.29 55.86
C CYS A 803 -266.26 30.09 56.68
N HIS A 804 -266.37 30.22 58.00
CA HIS A 804 -266.79 29.10 58.85
C HIS A 804 -268.28 28.76 58.74
N ASN A 805 -269.15 29.74 58.41
CA ASN A 805 -270.58 29.52 58.18
C ASN A 805 -270.89 28.66 56.93
N ALA A 806 -269.92 28.47 56.03
CA ALA A 806 -270.04 27.56 54.90
C ALA A 806 -269.79 26.08 55.32
N GLU A 807 -268.98 25.85 56.35
CA GLU A 807 -268.55 24.50 56.75
C GLU A 807 -269.67 23.67 57.40
N GLU A 808 -270.57 24.34 58.14
CA GLU A 808 -271.80 23.79 58.73
C GLU A 808 -272.74 23.14 57.68
N LYS A 809 -272.73 23.64 56.43
CA LYS A 809 -273.65 23.14 55.38
C LYS A 809 -273.14 21.87 54.67
N ALA A 810 -271.83 21.67 54.57
CA ALA A 810 -271.26 20.57 53.80
C ALA A 810 -271.47 19.19 54.46
N LYS A 811 -271.38 19.11 55.79
CA LYS A 811 -271.50 17.83 56.53
C LYS A 811 -272.92 17.25 56.51
N LYS A 812 -273.94 18.09 56.24
CA LYS A 812 -275.35 17.66 56.17
C LYS A 812 -275.69 16.83 54.93
N ALA A 813 -274.95 17.00 53.82
CA ALA A 813 -275.17 16.27 52.58
C ALA A 813 -274.54 14.85 52.55
N ILE A 814 -273.61 14.56 53.46
CA ILE A 814 -272.91 13.25 53.52
C ILE A 814 -273.81 12.16 54.13
N ILE A 815 -274.82 12.55 54.92
CA ILE A 815 -275.78 11.63 55.54
C ILE A 815 -276.69 10.97 54.48
N ASP A 816 -277.12 11.72 53.47
CA ASP A 816 -278.12 11.27 52.49
C ASP A 816 -277.56 10.32 51.42
N ALA A 817 -276.26 10.42 51.10
CA ALA A 817 -275.62 9.60 50.07
C ALA A 817 -275.33 8.16 50.52
N ALA A 818 -275.10 7.94 51.83
CA ALA A 818 -274.79 6.62 52.37
C ALA A 818 -276.06 5.73 52.50
N MET A 819 -277.22 6.32 52.79
CA MET A 819 -278.49 5.57 52.90
C MET A 819 -278.89 4.92 51.57
N MET A 820 -278.70 5.61 50.43
CA MET A 820 -279.02 5.06 49.11
C MET A 820 -278.07 3.97 48.61
N ALA A 821 -276.87 3.82 49.20
CA ALA A 821 -275.85 2.90 48.71
C ALA A 821 -276.01 1.45 49.20
N GLU A 822 -276.74 1.20 50.30
CA GLU A 822 -276.91 -0.17 50.84
C GLU A 822 -278.37 -0.67 50.88
N GLU A 823 -279.36 0.19 50.60
CA GLU A 823 -280.67 -0.29 50.09
C GLU A 823 -280.49 -1.01 48.75
N LEU A 824 -279.61 -0.51 47.87
CA LEU A 824 -279.26 -1.17 46.60
C LEU A 824 -278.57 -2.55 46.77
N LYS A 825 -278.12 -2.89 47.98
CA LYS A 825 -277.49 -4.20 48.29
C LYS A 825 -278.48 -5.21 48.88
N LYS A 826 -279.63 -4.76 49.41
CA LYS A 826 -280.77 -5.65 49.71
C LYS A 826 -281.42 -6.23 48.45
N GLU A 827 -281.21 -5.59 47.31
CA GLU A 827 -281.90 -5.91 46.05
C GLU A 827 -281.06 -6.76 45.07
N GLN A 828 -279.78 -7.00 45.36
CA GLN A 828 -278.93 -7.86 44.53
C GLN A 828 -278.80 -9.30 45.06
N ASP A 829 -278.82 -9.51 46.38
CA ASP A 829 -278.85 -10.87 46.98
C ASP A 829 -280.29 -11.45 47.11
N THR A 830 -281.31 -10.69 46.69
CA THR A 830 -282.66 -11.22 46.40
C THR A 830 -282.86 -11.54 44.90
N SER A 831 -281.87 -11.23 44.05
CA SER A 831 -281.78 -11.71 42.67
C SER A 831 -281.08 -13.08 42.59
N SER A 832 -280.27 -13.41 43.61
CA SER A 832 -280.13 -14.80 44.10
C SER A 832 -281.32 -15.15 45.00
N HIS A 833 -282.51 -15.25 44.40
CA HIS A 833 -283.65 -15.96 44.99
C HIS A 833 -284.50 -16.67 43.92
N LEU A 834 -283.92 -16.86 42.72
CA LEU A 834 -284.43 -17.64 41.59
C LEU A 834 -283.38 -17.67 40.44
N GLU A 835 -282.11 -18.00 40.73
CA GLU A 835 -281.56 -19.38 40.90
C GLU A 835 -282.00 -20.13 42.19
N MET A 836 -283.27 -20.57 42.17
CA MET A 836 -284.24 -20.72 43.28
C MET A 836 -284.15 -19.94 44.61
N MET A 837 -282.97 -19.64 45.17
CA MET A 837 -282.82 -19.24 46.57
C MET A 837 -281.59 -18.38 46.84
#